data_AF-A0A161W488-F1
#
_entry.id   AF-A0A161W488-F1
#
_cell.length_a   1.000
_cell.length_b   1.000
_cell.length_c   1.000
_cell.angle_alpha   90.00
_cell.angle_beta   90.00
_cell.angle_gamma   90.00
#
_symmetry.space_group_name_H-M   'P 1'
#
loop_
_entity.id
_entity.type
_entity.pdbx_description
1 polymer ?
#
loop_
_entity_poly.entity_id
_entity_poly.type
_entity_poly.pdbx_seq_one_letter_code
_entity_poly.pdbx_strand_id
1 'polypeptide(L)'
;MGASYKPITPPKGKKPAPHEAIRCRVCGDMFASFDKLMAHKRMAMKVEETHIHCPICTLDFNTMDAKEKHVLEVHPQEQKLVCPGCKKTFVRLAAWMRHLEHDECSAIRRQDVDRNRAQKLTFAHELEKRSGSQFGDYFPTSHPSVQSAFDKPYMAHPSYFKPDDFPELKEEGDAKKNVQKAASLTGNKPAPADDINNPSHLSFNPRKYYNEITRKFKCPQASCRKSFDTRGALITHMKAATSHYNAKLQCPGCLRYFRDASSLTAHSESETNRCSIRHSENYRNYLDQLTGGMADVNDKNRDGTVKYEVSTEAIIKFGTQQAEKATETLIAKQQADQQEHWARNNPVCSSSNFLALNHHQTSRSATSNEIMAETELKEFFTSGDKSLEPDVLSELQSIMRLHELSAEDLFYKWESFCIKMDMDALNPDIVHVRNFKKDIQDALEKSNRQQTHIKTEKRGHGTPRGGRGNDVFGMLDGLVPSTPGSGKLNKPSSLRKKASETPTMSRVKAEIPSSSPDYKGASKMDEQLNSMQPPTSFNDRQNPGETVEVLNDHLDAPESPICPYSEPRIKLTAASDQKKLSYKPLAMKLSEASEILDDRIDEFMHIVQEHHKLDFSEFGNAANQSTTEVIAVGRIASDAPEGKLNAASLVLEMSRRMGGGLRIHLNMGNKSYSFFPGQVVALKGINTSGNEFVVEEVLEIPLLPNAASTPSALAAHREKLRGDPDAMDTDSDPAPLNIFYASGPYTADDNLDFEPLHALCDQAADTYADALVMTGPFIDSEHPLIATGDFDLPEEAVVDSDTATMSTVFKYLFSPALNRLVSANPSITILLVPSVRDVIDKHVSWPQDSVLKKELGLPKTARIVTNPMTLSMNEMVVGISSQDVLWQLRHEELVGGRPSDPSLLSRLSRYLLEQRHFFPLFPPTDRPKLPKTGTEEGTPPGAMLDISYLKLGELVNVRPDVLIVPSFLPPFAKVVESVLIINPGYLSKRRGAGTYARLTLFPPKVEAGHSEAMVSHGVFERARVEIKKI
;
A
#
# COMPACT_ATOMS: atom_id res chain seq x y z
N MET A 1 59.97 -43.99 31.93
CA MET A 1 60.85 -42.90 31.44
C MET A 1 60.10 -42.18 30.32
N GLY A 2 60.13 -40.85 30.18
CA GLY A 2 60.84 -39.86 31.00
C GLY A 2 61.44 -38.72 30.16
N ALA A 3 60.61 -37.98 29.41
CA ALA A 3 61.06 -36.86 28.56
C ALA A 3 60.13 -35.64 28.75
N SER A 4 60.48 -34.77 29.70
CA SER A 4 59.71 -33.54 29.96
C SER A 4 60.15 -32.42 29.01
N TYR A 5 59.30 -32.06 28.05
CA TYR A 5 59.54 -30.93 27.16
C TYR A 5 59.25 -29.61 27.90
N LYS A 6 60.31 -28.84 28.17
CA LYS A 6 60.18 -27.49 28.74
C LYS A 6 59.62 -26.52 27.68
N PRO A 7 58.68 -25.62 28.04
CA PRO A 7 58.23 -24.58 27.13
C PRO A 7 59.37 -23.60 26.82
N ILE A 8 59.53 -23.28 25.54
CA ILE A 8 60.51 -22.29 25.08
C ILE A 8 59.98 -20.88 25.41
N THR A 9 60.58 -20.22 26.39
CA THR A 9 60.23 -18.84 26.72
C THR A 9 60.75 -17.88 25.63
N PRO A 10 59.90 -17.08 24.97
CA PRO A 10 60.35 -16.08 24.02
C PRO A 10 61.16 -14.97 24.71
N PRO A 11 62.09 -14.29 24.01
CA PRO A 11 62.97 -13.29 24.61
C PRO A 11 62.19 -12.08 25.16
N LYS A 12 62.67 -11.54 26.28
CA LYS A 12 62.06 -10.37 26.97
C LYS A 12 62.25 -9.06 26.18
N GLY A 13 61.48 -8.91 25.10
CA GLY A 13 61.27 -7.60 24.48
C GLY A 13 60.64 -6.62 25.46
N LYS A 14 61.06 -5.34 25.41
CA LYS A 14 60.48 -4.28 26.26
C LYS A 14 58.98 -4.16 25.95
N LYS A 15 58.13 -4.17 26.98
CA LYS A 15 56.70 -3.87 26.82
C LYS A 15 56.57 -2.43 26.31
N PRO A 16 55.86 -2.17 25.18
CA PRO A 16 55.59 -0.81 24.73
C PRO A 16 54.71 -0.06 25.74
N ALA A 17 54.73 1.27 25.70
CA ALA A 17 53.93 2.09 26.59
C ALA A 17 52.42 1.87 26.32
N PRO A 18 51.54 1.96 27.35
CA PRO A 18 50.13 1.59 27.22
C PRO A 18 49.28 2.51 26.34
N HIS A 19 49.87 3.49 25.65
CA HIS A 19 49.22 4.36 24.68
C HIS A 19 49.57 4.05 23.21
N GLU A 20 50.55 3.18 22.94
CA GLU A 20 50.94 2.76 21.57
C GLU A 20 50.59 1.29 21.26
N ALA A 21 50.28 0.48 22.29
CA ALA A 21 50.06 -0.95 22.13
C ALA A 21 48.63 -1.26 21.63
N ILE A 22 48.51 -1.99 20.51
CA ILE A 22 47.23 -2.39 19.93
C ILE A 22 46.79 -3.74 20.54
N ARG A 23 45.62 -3.77 21.18
CA ARG A 23 45.04 -4.98 21.76
C ARG A 23 44.31 -5.84 20.72
N CYS A 24 44.58 -7.15 20.68
CA CYS A 24 43.75 -8.12 19.99
C CYS A 24 42.40 -8.28 20.69
N ARG A 25 41.28 -8.19 19.96
CA ARG A 25 39.94 -8.30 20.55
C ARG A 25 39.52 -9.73 20.93
N VAL A 26 40.22 -10.75 20.42
CA VAL A 26 39.86 -12.17 20.62
C VAL A 26 40.61 -12.76 21.83
N CYS A 27 41.95 -12.72 21.85
CA CYS A 27 42.75 -13.21 22.99
C CYS A 27 43.09 -12.15 24.07
N GLY A 28 42.97 -10.85 23.77
CA GLY A 28 43.37 -9.77 24.67
C GLY A 28 44.86 -9.39 24.64
N ASP A 29 45.70 -10.07 23.86
CA ASP A 29 47.13 -9.78 23.75
C ASP A 29 47.44 -8.39 23.19
N MET A 30 48.61 -7.85 23.56
CA MET A 30 49.01 -6.46 23.30
C MET A 30 50.22 -6.41 22.34
N PHE A 31 50.01 -5.87 21.14
CA PHE A 31 50.98 -5.85 20.05
C PHE A 31 51.56 -4.46 19.80
N ALA A 32 52.86 -4.40 19.47
CA ALA A 32 53.57 -3.14 19.23
C ALA A 32 53.36 -2.52 17.83
N SER A 33 52.60 -3.18 16.94
CA SER A 33 52.14 -2.61 15.66
C SER A 33 50.96 -3.41 15.10
N PHE A 34 50.26 -2.84 14.12
CA PHE A 34 49.16 -3.52 13.42
C PHE A 34 49.66 -4.77 12.67
N ASP A 35 50.84 -4.71 12.05
CA ASP A 35 51.42 -5.84 11.31
C ASP A 35 51.74 -7.02 12.23
N LYS A 36 52.16 -6.74 13.47
CA LYS A 36 52.39 -7.77 14.49
C LYS A 36 51.09 -8.40 14.99
N LEU A 37 50.02 -7.61 15.14
CA LEU A 37 48.68 -8.12 15.40
C LEU A 37 48.16 -8.98 14.24
N MET A 38 48.39 -8.57 12.99
CA MET A 38 47.96 -9.33 11.81
C MET A 38 48.80 -10.59 11.58
N ALA A 39 50.10 -10.58 11.91
CA ALA A 39 50.93 -11.78 11.91
C ALA A 39 50.46 -12.78 12.98
N HIS A 40 50.12 -12.31 14.18
CA HIS A 40 49.49 -13.10 15.24
C HIS A 40 48.18 -13.74 14.76
N LYS A 41 47.22 -12.95 14.27
CA LYS A 41 45.94 -13.48 13.77
C LYS A 41 46.12 -14.54 12.67
N ARG A 42 47.04 -14.31 11.72
CA ARG A 42 47.37 -15.27 10.65
C ARG A 42 48.03 -16.57 11.16
N MET A 43 48.79 -16.51 12.25
CA MET A 43 49.36 -17.72 12.88
C MET A 43 48.32 -18.45 13.74
N ALA A 44 47.56 -17.74 14.57
CA ALA A 44 46.49 -18.32 15.38
C ALA A 44 45.47 -19.08 14.51
N MET A 45 45.01 -18.48 13.41
CA MET A 45 44.08 -19.12 12.47
C MET A 45 44.69 -20.34 11.75
N LYS A 46 46.02 -20.48 11.70
CA LYS A 46 46.71 -21.59 11.01
C LYS A 46 47.18 -22.71 11.96
N VAL A 47 47.32 -22.42 13.25
CA VAL A 47 47.89 -23.35 14.25
C VAL A 47 46.85 -23.82 15.28
N GLU A 48 45.89 -22.96 15.62
CA GLU A 48 44.89 -23.20 16.67
C GLU A 48 43.44 -23.06 16.15
N GLU A 49 43.26 -22.73 14.87
CA GLU A 49 41.98 -22.36 14.22
C GLU A 49 41.22 -21.17 14.86
N THR A 50 41.77 -20.55 15.91
CA THR A 50 41.23 -19.36 16.55
C THR A 50 41.51 -18.09 15.73
N HIS A 51 40.84 -16.97 16.05
CA HIS A 51 41.03 -15.68 15.35
C HIS A 51 40.71 -15.71 13.85
N ILE A 52 39.59 -16.36 13.48
CA ILE A 52 39.08 -16.41 12.10
C ILE A 52 38.88 -14.98 11.58
N HIS A 53 39.63 -14.60 10.54
CA HIS A 53 39.57 -13.24 10.00
C HIS A 53 39.60 -13.22 8.46
N CYS A 54 39.02 -12.19 7.85
CA CYS A 54 39.12 -11.94 6.42
C CYS A 54 40.57 -11.57 6.05
N PRO A 55 41.19 -12.20 5.03
CA PRO A 55 42.57 -11.89 4.65
C PRO A 55 42.72 -10.53 3.94
N ILE A 56 41.62 -9.95 3.43
CA ILE A 56 41.60 -8.73 2.60
C ILE A 56 41.27 -7.50 3.44
N CYS A 57 40.09 -7.45 4.09
CA CYS A 57 39.68 -6.29 4.91
C CYS A 57 40.06 -6.39 6.40
N THR A 58 40.59 -7.54 6.87
CA THR A 58 41.00 -7.79 8.27
C THR A 58 39.90 -7.79 9.35
N LEU A 59 38.62 -7.81 8.94
CA LEU A 59 37.49 -8.07 9.85
C LEU A 59 37.61 -9.46 10.52
N ASP A 60 37.18 -9.53 11.78
CA ASP A 60 37.14 -10.74 12.60
C ASP A 60 35.75 -11.40 12.55
N PHE A 61 35.71 -12.74 12.57
CA PHE A 61 34.51 -13.56 12.47
C PHE A 61 34.51 -14.67 13.53
N ASN A 62 33.31 -15.15 13.89
CA ASN A 62 33.15 -16.19 14.91
C ASN A 62 33.12 -17.61 14.31
N THR A 63 32.92 -17.77 13.00
CA THR A 63 32.91 -19.05 12.27
C THR A 63 33.56 -18.90 10.89
N MET A 64 34.03 -20.00 10.31
CA MET A 64 34.66 -19.99 8.99
C MET A 64 33.63 -19.66 7.90
N ASP A 65 32.45 -20.27 7.96
CA ASP A 65 31.30 -20.00 7.07
C ASP A 65 30.95 -18.51 6.99
N ALA A 66 30.96 -17.80 8.12
CA ALA A 66 30.64 -16.37 8.17
C ALA A 66 31.72 -15.52 7.49
N LYS A 67 32.99 -15.91 7.62
CA LYS A 67 34.11 -15.30 6.89
C LYS A 67 34.03 -15.60 5.39
N GLU A 68 33.70 -16.83 5.00
CA GLU A 68 33.63 -17.24 3.59
C GLU A 68 32.47 -16.55 2.87
N LYS A 69 31.27 -16.49 3.48
CA LYS A 69 30.17 -15.65 2.99
C LYS A 69 30.55 -14.19 2.88
N HIS A 70 31.23 -13.62 3.88
CA HIS A 70 31.74 -12.25 3.80
C HIS A 70 32.73 -12.04 2.63
N VAL A 71 33.61 -13.00 2.36
CA VAL A 71 34.54 -12.93 1.21
C VAL A 71 33.76 -12.97 -0.10
N LEU A 72 32.73 -13.83 -0.24
CA LEU A 72 31.87 -13.88 -1.42
C LEU A 72 31.03 -12.59 -1.62
N GLU A 73 30.49 -12.00 -0.55
CA GLU A 73 29.69 -10.77 -0.60
C GLU A 73 30.53 -9.51 -0.88
N VAL A 74 31.65 -9.36 -0.16
CA VAL A 74 32.43 -8.11 -0.13
C VAL A 74 33.64 -8.16 -1.08
N HIS A 75 34.22 -9.35 -1.30
CA HIS A 75 35.44 -9.57 -2.08
C HIS A 75 35.32 -10.66 -3.19
N PRO A 76 34.25 -10.70 -4.00
CA PRO A 76 34.09 -11.67 -5.09
C PRO A 76 35.19 -11.57 -6.15
N GLN A 77 35.45 -12.66 -6.87
CA GLN A 77 36.50 -12.77 -7.88
C GLN A 77 36.37 -11.73 -9.02
N GLU A 78 37.51 -11.15 -9.43
CA GLU A 78 37.54 -10.07 -10.43
C GLU A 78 37.06 -10.53 -11.83
N GLN A 79 35.98 -9.91 -12.33
CA GLN A 79 35.49 -10.10 -13.70
C GLN A 79 36.01 -8.99 -14.63
N LYS A 80 35.91 -9.18 -15.95
CA LYS A 80 36.41 -8.24 -16.98
C LYS A 80 35.34 -7.92 -18.02
N LEU A 81 34.29 -7.24 -17.59
CA LEU A 81 33.17 -6.83 -18.43
C LEU A 81 33.54 -5.56 -19.21
N VAL A 82 33.75 -5.68 -20.53
CA VAL A 82 34.19 -4.56 -21.39
C VAL A 82 32.96 -3.93 -22.07
N CYS A 83 32.62 -2.69 -21.71
CA CYS A 83 31.46 -2.01 -22.28
C CYS A 83 31.61 -1.88 -23.82
N PRO A 84 30.68 -2.42 -24.64
CA PRO A 84 30.85 -2.49 -26.09
C PRO A 84 30.87 -1.10 -26.73
N GLY A 85 30.26 -0.09 -26.11
CA GLY A 85 30.42 1.32 -26.46
C GLY A 85 31.79 1.88 -26.07
N CYS A 86 31.94 2.35 -24.83
CA CYS A 86 33.11 3.13 -24.42
C CYS A 86 34.41 2.34 -24.16
N LYS A 87 34.40 1.00 -24.31
CA LYS A 87 35.49 0.06 -24.02
C LYS A 87 36.09 0.11 -22.60
N LYS A 88 35.45 0.83 -21.65
CA LYS A 88 35.80 0.77 -20.22
C LYS A 88 35.53 -0.65 -19.68
N THR A 89 36.42 -1.14 -18.81
CA THR A 89 36.32 -2.46 -18.17
C THR A 89 35.74 -2.34 -16.76
N PHE A 90 34.82 -3.23 -16.40
CA PHE A 90 34.12 -3.28 -15.11
C PHE A 90 34.27 -4.64 -14.44
N VAL A 91 34.32 -4.63 -13.09
CA VAL A 91 34.61 -5.81 -12.26
C VAL A 91 33.34 -6.48 -11.71
N ARG A 92 32.20 -5.78 -11.70
CA ARG A 92 30.87 -6.26 -11.28
C ARG A 92 29.80 -5.80 -12.27
N LEU A 93 28.73 -6.57 -12.44
CA LEU A 93 27.68 -6.26 -13.41
C LEU A 93 26.89 -5.02 -13.00
N ALA A 94 26.54 -4.85 -11.71
CA ALA A 94 25.87 -3.65 -11.23
C ALA A 94 26.69 -2.36 -11.45
N ALA A 95 28.03 -2.44 -11.37
CA ALA A 95 28.90 -1.29 -11.60
C ALA A 95 28.90 -0.85 -13.08
N TRP A 96 28.76 -1.80 -14.01
CA TRP A 96 28.60 -1.54 -15.44
C TRP A 96 27.19 -1.05 -15.79
N MET A 97 26.14 -1.65 -15.22
CA MET A 97 24.77 -1.16 -15.37
C MET A 97 24.62 0.28 -14.88
N ARG A 98 25.19 0.60 -13.71
CA ARG A 98 25.19 1.97 -13.14
C ARG A 98 25.85 2.97 -14.09
N HIS A 99 26.93 2.57 -14.77
CA HIS A 99 27.63 3.38 -15.77
C HIS A 99 26.77 3.67 -17.01
N LEU A 100 25.92 2.73 -17.44
CA LEU A 100 24.96 2.96 -18.52
C LEU A 100 23.74 3.79 -18.06
N GLU A 101 23.24 3.56 -16.86
CA GLU A 101 22.08 4.28 -16.28
C GLU A 101 22.36 5.75 -15.92
N HIS A 102 23.63 6.12 -15.73
CA HIS A 102 24.06 7.49 -15.41
C HIS A 102 24.66 8.22 -16.63
N ASP A 103 24.49 7.68 -17.85
CA ASP A 103 25.02 8.23 -19.10
C ASP A 103 26.54 8.50 -19.08
N GLU A 104 27.31 7.75 -18.28
CA GLU A 104 28.79 7.86 -18.18
C GLU A 104 29.53 7.28 -19.42
N CYS A 105 28.77 6.80 -20.42
CA CYS A 105 29.22 6.12 -21.63
C CYS A 105 29.14 7.06 -22.83
N SER A 106 30.22 7.14 -23.61
CA SER A 106 30.31 8.01 -24.78
C SER A 106 29.52 7.54 -26.01
N ALA A 107 28.92 6.33 -25.98
CA ALA A 107 28.33 5.70 -27.16
C ALA A 107 27.01 4.95 -26.93
N ILE A 108 26.63 4.65 -25.69
CA ILE A 108 25.36 3.98 -25.35
C ILE A 108 24.68 4.84 -24.29
N ARG A 109 23.48 5.34 -24.57
CA ARG A 109 22.73 6.15 -23.61
C ARG A 109 21.77 5.27 -22.80
N ARG A 110 21.36 5.76 -21.63
CA ARG A 110 20.31 5.12 -20.82
C ARG A 110 19.05 4.84 -21.64
N GLN A 111 18.65 5.78 -22.49
CA GLN A 111 17.47 5.64 -23.37
C GLN A 111 17.56 4.42 -24.30
N ASP A 112 18.75 4.00 -24.71
CA ASP A 112 18.93 2.80 -25.53
C ASP A 112 18.73 1.51 -24.72
N VAL A 113 19.22 1.48 -23.49
CA VAL A 113 19.06 0.34 -22.56
C VAL A 113 17.60 0.21 -22.10
N ASP A 114 16.97 1.32 -21.72
CA ASP A 114 15.56 1.34 -21.31
C ASP A 114 14.63 0.96 -22.49
N ARG A 115 14.96 1.38 -23.72
CA ARG A 115 14.28 0.95 -24.96
C ARG A 115 14.46 -0.56 -25.23
N ASN A 116 15.66 -1.10 -25.07
CA ASN A 116 15.90 -2.54 -25.24
C ASN A 116 15.13 -3.36 -24.20
N ARG A 117 15.08 -2.90 -22.93
CA ARG A 117 14.27 -3.53 -21.88
C ARG A 117 12.79 -3.56 -22.24
N ALA A 118 12.22 -2.41 -22.67
CA ALA A 118 10.84 -2.34 -23.12
C ALA A 118 10.53 -3.31 -24.27
N GLN A 119 11.44 -3.44 -25.24
CA GLN A 119 11.31 -4.41 -26.34
C GLN A 119 11.25 -5.86 -25.83
N LYS A 120 12.13 -6.27 -24.90
CA LYS A 120 12.09 -7.64 -24.34
C LYS A 120 10.82 -7.92 -23.52
N LEU A 121 10.24 -6.89 -22.87
CA LEU A 121 8.97 -7.01 -22.15
C LEU A 121 7.73 -7.11 -23.06
N THR A 122 7.76 -6.53 -24.27
CA THR A 122 6.57 -6.60 -25.17
C THR A 122 6.18 -8.02 -25.58
N PHE A 123 7.14 -8.96 -25.66
CA PHE A 123 6.85 -10.37 -25.91
C PHE A 123 6.08 -11.01 -24.75
N ALA A 124 6.49 -10.75 -23.50
CA ALA A 124 5.83 -11.29 -22.32
C ALA A 124 4.36 -10.82 -22.22
N HIS A 125 4.10 -9.51 -22.38
CA HIS A 125 2.73 -8.98 -22.34
C HIS A 125 1.83 -9.50 -23.47
N GLU A 126 2.39 -9.81 -24.65
CA GLU A 126 1.61 -10.37 -25.76
C GLU A 126 1.29 -11.85 -25.54
N LEU A 127 2.18 -12.57 -24.86
CA LEU A 127 1.95 -13.95 -24.42
C LEU A 127 0.90 -14.01 -23.29
N GLU A 128 0.95 -13.11 -22.30
CA GLU A 128 -0.06 -12.99 -21.23
C GLU A 128 -1.49 -12.89 -21.81
N LYS A 129 -1.70 -11.97 -22.77
CA LYS A 129 -3.01 -11.79 -23.44
C LYS A 129 -3.52 -13.07 -24.11
N ARG A 130 -2.61 -13.84 -24.73
CA ARG A 130 -2.95 -15.03 -25.53
C ARG A 130 -3.10 -16.30 -24.69
N SER A 131 -2.46 -16.37 -23.53
CA SER A 131 -2.56 -17.51 -22.60
C SER A 131 -3.49 -17.27 -21.41
N GLY A 132 -4.08 -16.08 -21.28
CA GLY A 132 -4.96 -15.69 -20.16
C GLY A 132 -4.29 -15.73 -18.77
N SER A 133 -2.97 -15.82 -18.74
CA SER A 133 -2.17 -16.06 -17.54
C SER A 133 -1.35 -14.81 -17.22
N GLN A 134 -1.27 -14.41 -15.94
CA GLN A 134 -0.44 -13.28 -15.51
C GLN A 134 0.95 -13.78 -15.09
N PHE A 135 1.99 -13.18 -15.66
CA PHE A 135 3.40 -13.46 -15.36
C PHE A 135 4.11 -12.26 -14.73
N GLY A 136 3.59 -11.04 -14.94
CA GLY A 136 4.15 -9.82 -14.37
C GLY A 136 5.47 -9.40 -15.02
N ASP A 137 6.23 -8.54 -14.35
CA ASP A 137 7.43 -7.86 -14.89
C ASP A 137 8.50 -8.78 -15.51
N TYR A 138 8.54 -10.09 -15.20
CA TYR A 138 9.55 -11.04 -15.71
C TYR A 138 8.97 -12.45 -15.90
N PHE A 139 9.04 -12.99 -17.12
CA PHE A 139 8.41 -14.28 -17.46
C PHE A 139 9.16 -15.51 -16.85
N PRO A 140 8.46 -16.46 -16.20
CA PRO A 140 9.05 -17.69 -15.67
C PRO A 140 9.03 -18.85 -16.68
N THR A 141 10.21 -19.31 -17.10
CA THR A 141 10.40 -20.40 -18.11
C THR A 141 9.80 -21.77 -17.76
N SER A 142 9.25 -21.94 -16.56
CA SER A 142 8.63 -23.16 -16.05
C SER A 142 7.11 -23.26 -16.30
N HIS A 143 6.50 -22.31 -17.02
CA HIS A 143 5.06 -22.38 -17.33
C HIS A 143 4.75 -23.37 -18.47
N PRO A 144 3.71 -24.24 -18.36
CA PRO A 144 3.39 -25.24 -19.37
C PRO A 144 3.20 -24.68 -20.80
N SER A 145 2.57 -23.51 -20.92
CA SER A 145 2.33 -22.82 -22.20
C SER A 145 3.59 -22.36 -22.94
N VAL A 146 4.77 -22.45 -22.31
CA VAL A 146 6.07 -22.10 -22.90
C VAL A 146 7.01 -23.30 -22.99
N GLN A 147 6.84 -24.33 -22.17
CA GLN A 147 7.62 -25.56 -22.31
C GLN A 147 7.45 -26.19 -23.70
N SER A 148 6.23 -26.20 -24.25
CA SER A 148 5.93 -26.64 -25.63
C SER A 148 6.62 -25.83 -26.74
N ALA A 149 7.15 -24.63 -26.44
CA ALA A 149 7.90 -23.81 -27.38
C ALA A 149 9.39 -24.16 -27.44
N PHE A 150 9.94 -24.80 -26.40
CA PHE A 150 11.39 -25.02 -26.23
C PHE A 150 11.90 -26.37 -26.78
N ASP A 151 11.04 -27.31 -27.15
CA ASP A 151 11.42 -28.62 -27.69
C ASP A 151 12.02 -28.59 -29.13
N LYS A 152 12.23 -27.41 -29.73
CA LYS A 152 12.74 -27.26 -31.10
C LYS A 152 14.28 -27.10 -31.11
N PRO A 153 15.06 -27.89 -31.89
CA PRO A 153 16.53 -28.00 -31.77
C PRO A 153 17.41 -26.75 -32.01
N TYR A 154 16.83 -25.58 -32.28
CA TYR A 154 17.55 -24.32 -32.53
C TYR A 154 17.10 -23.15 -31.64
N MET A 155 16.20 -23.38 -30.68
CA MET A 155 15.53 -22.33 -29.91
C MET A 155 16.05 -22.25 -28.46
N ALA A 156 17.15 -21.51 -28.27
CA ALA A 156 17.83 -21.38 -26.96
C ALA A 156 17.77 -19.96 -26.35
N HIS A 157 17.05 -19.00 -26.95
CA HIS A 157 17.05 -17.61 -26.47
C HIS A 157 15.70 -16.89 -26.74
N PRO A 158 15.07 -16.22 -25.75
CA PRO A 158 13.72 -15.65 -25.89
C PRO A 158 13.55 -14.52 -26.93
N SER A 159 14.63 -13.92 -27.45
CA SER A 159 14.53 -12.81 -28.43
C SER A 159 14.16 -13.23 -29.86
N TYR A 160 14.01 -14.54 -30.13
CA TYR A 160 13.78 -15.07 -31.48
C TYR A 160 12.34 -15.54 -31.78
N PHE A 161 11.44 -15.54 -30.80
CA PHE A 161 10.04 -15.94 -31.02
C PHE A 161 9.31 -14.95 -31.94
N LYS A 162 8.60 -15.48 -32.94
CA LYS A 162 7.71 -14.73 -33.83
C LYS A 162 6.24 -15.03 -33.51
N PRO A 163 5.30 -14.13 -33.86
CA PRO A 163 3.86 -14.40 -33.72
C PRO A 163 3.41 -15.67 -34.46
N ASP A 164 4.08 -16.01 -35.57
CA ASP A 164 3.76 -17.14 -36.44
C ASP A 164 4.20 -18.51 -35.87
N ASP A 165 5.02 -18.53 -34.81
CA ASP A 165 5.55 -19.79 -34.22
C ASP A 165 4.51 -20.59 -33.41
N PHE A 166 3.31 -20.01 -33.18
CA PHE A 166 2.25 -20.52 -32.30
C PHE A 166 0.87 -20.69 -33.03
N PRO A 167 0.78 -21.50 -34.09
CA PRO A 167 -0.42 -21.58 -34.95
C PRO A 167 -1.65 -22.29 -34.34
N GLU A 168 -1.52 -22.93 -33.18
CA GLU A 168 -2.61 -23.70 -32.55
C GLU A 168 -3.53 -22.84 -31.67
N LEU A 169 -3.19 -21.56 -31.44
CA LEU A 169 -4.05 -20.60 -30.74
C LEU A 169 -5.05 -20.00 -31.73
N LYS A 170 -6.30 -20.50 -31.68
CA LYS A 170 -7.40 -20.18 -32.60
C LYS A 170 -7.53 -18.68 -32.97
N GLU A 171 -7.52 -18.39 -34.27
CA GLU A 171 -8.15 -17.17 -34.81
C GLU A 171 -9.66 -17.39 -35.01
N GLU A 172 -10.52 -16.62 -34.33
CA GLU A 172 -11.97 -16.64 -34.61
C GLU A 172 -12.52 -15.26 -35.06
N GLY A 173 -12.58 -15.09 -36.38
CA GLY A 173 -13.74 -14.52 -37.06
C GLY A 173 -13.96 -13.00 -37.00
N ASP A 174 -14.58 -12.52 -35.92
CA ASP A 174 -15.53 -11.40 -36.02
C ASP A 174 -14.94 -9.99 -35.82
N ALA A 175 -13.65 -9.88 -35.48
CA ALA A 175 -12.98 -8.58 -35.27
C ALA A 175 -13.04 -7.64 -36.49
N LYS A 176 -13.24 -8.16 -37.71
CA LYS A 176 -13.13 -7.40 -38.97
C LYS A 176 -14.39 -6.63 -39.40
N LYS A 177 -15.56 -6.82 -38.77
CA LYS A 177 -16.80 -6.08 -39.12
C LYS A 177 -17.05 -4.79 -38.32
N ASN A 178 -16.53 -4.66 -37.10
CA ASN A 178 -16.69 -3.44 -36.30
C ASN A 178 -15.73 -2.29 -36.70
N VAL A 179 -14.69 -2.57 -37.49
CA VAL A 179 -13.63 -1.63 -37.88
C VAL A 179 -14.14 -0.33 -38.52
N GLN A 180 -15.28 -0.36 -39.22
CA GLN A 180 -15.86 0.82 -39.87
C GLN A 180 -17.03 1.49 -39.12
N LYS A 181 -17.48 0.94 -37.97
CA LYS A 181 -18.56 1.55 -37.16
C LYS A 181 -18.12 1.97 -35.75
N ALA A 182 -17.02 1.40 -35.23
CA ALA A 182 -16.32 1.94 -34.07
C ALA A 182 -15.62 3.28 -34.37
N ALA A 183 -15.23 3.50 -35.64
CA ALA A 183 -14.50 4.67 -36.14
C ALA A 183 -15.24 6.02 -35.98
N SER A 184 -16.46 6.05 -35.44
CA SER A 184 -17.25 7.26 -35.20
C SER A 184 -17.82 7.41 -33.78
N LEU A 185 -17.58 6.45 -32.86
CA LEU A 185 -18.10 6.52 -31.47
C LEU A 185 -17.13 6.05 -30.37
N THR A 186 -15.90 5.64 -30.68
CA THR A 186 -14.83 5.51 -29.67
C THR A 186 -13.73 6.52 -29.95
N GLY A 187 -13.72 7.63 -29.21
CA GLY A 187 -12.67 8.65 -29.30
C GLY A 187 -11.32 8.12 -28.82
N ASN A 188 -10.25 8.41 -29.56
CA ASN A 188 -8.89 8.00 -29.20
C ASN A 188 -8.48 8.63 -27.85
N LYS A 189 -8.07 7.81 -26.88
CA LYS A 189 -7.15 8.23 -25.82
C LYS A 189 -5.74 7.75 -26.16
N PRO A 190 -4.82 8.63 -26.59
CA PRO A 190 -3.40 8.28 -26.73
C PRO A 190 -2.75 8.07 -25.35
N ALA A 191 -1.52 7.55 -25.35
CA ALA A 191 -0.64 7.60 -24.18
C ALA A 191 -0.42 9.06 -23.73
N PRO A 192 -0.17 9.33 -22.43
CA PRO A 192 -0.36 10.67 -21.85
C PRO A 192 0.63 11.72 -22.39
N ALA A 193 0.18 12.51 -23.36
CA ALA A 193 0.86 13.71 -23.86
C ALA A 193 0.43 14.98 -23.11
N ASP A 194 -0.80 15.02 -22.59
CA ASP A 194 -1.48 16.22 -22.09
C ASP A 194 -1.27 16.51 -20.60
N ASP A 195 -0.14 16.06 -20.01
CA ASP A 195 0.27 16.60 -18.71
C ASP A 195 0.80 18.02 -18.91
N ILE A 196 -0.03 19.02 -18.60
CA ILE A 196 0.33 20.45 -18.61
C ILE A 196 1.54 20.75 -17.70
N ASN A 197 1.86 19.85 -16.76
CA ASN A 197 3.00 19.94 -15.86
C ASN A 197 4.26 19.21 -16.41
N ASN A 198 4.21 18.65 -17.62
CA ASN A 198 5.37 18.06 -18.32
C ASN A 198 6.29 19.17 -18.88
N PRO A 199 7.61 19.18 -18.56
CA PRO A 199 8.55 20.20 -19.06
C PRO A 199 8.85 20.18 -20.57
N SER A 200 8.14 19.36 -21.35
CA SER A 200 8.17 19.31 -22.81
C SER A 200 6.81 19.62 -23.46
N HIS A 201 5.81 20.06 -22.67
CA HIS A 201 4.48 20.44 -23.15
C HIS A 201 4.40 21.95 -23.44
N LEU A 202 3.76 22.33 -24.55
CA LEU A 202 3.71 23.72 -25.06
C LEU A 202 3.18 24.75 -24.05
N SER A 203 2.26 24.37 -23.17
CA SER A 203 1.67 25.27 -22.14
C SER A 203 2.38 25.21 -20.77
N PHE A 204 3.54 24.56 -20.66
CA PHE A 204 4.25 24.38 -19.39
C PHE A 204 4.88 25.68 -18.88
N ASN A 205 4.28 26.30 -17.86
CA ASN A 205 4.83 27.51 -17.23
C ASN A 205 5.41 27.25 -15.82
N PRO A 206 6.75 27.26 -15.65
CA PRO A 206 7.40 27.07 -14.34
C PRO A 206 7.03 28.09 -13.25
N ARG A 207 6.52 29.29 -13.59
CA ARG A 207 6.07 30.26 -12.57
C ARG A 207 4.92 29.70 -11.72
N LYS A 208 4.08 28.82 -12.29
CA LYS A 208 2.97 28.13 -11.60
C LYS A 208 3.41 27.36 -10.33
N TYR A 209 4.68 26.98 -10.25
CA TYR A 209 5.24 26.21 -9.12
C TYR A 209 6.23 27.03 -8.26
N TYR A 210 6.34 28.34 -8.50
CA TYR A 210 7.07 29.24 -7.61
C TYR A 210 6.22 29.54 -6.36
N ASN A 211 6.81 29.40 -5.18
CA ASN A 211 6.14 29.69 -3.92
C ASN A 211 6.76 30.92 -3.27
N GLU A 212 6.07 32.05 -3.33
CA GLU A 212 6.61 33.37 -2.97
C GLU A 212 7.04 33.46 -1.49
N ILE A 213 6.30 32.83 -0.58
CA ILE A 213 6.60 32.78 0.86
C ILE A 213 7.95 32.10 1.12
N THR A 214 8.23 30.97 0.45
CA THR A 214 9.52 30.24 0.59
C THR A 214 10.58 30.66 -0.43
N ARG A 215 10.24 31.56 -1.35
CA ARG A 215 11.04 32.08 -2.48
C ARG A 215 11.69 30.99 -3.36
N LYS A 216 11.10 29.79 -3.42
CA LYS A 216 11.63 28.62 -4.13
C LYS A 216 10.59 28.02 -5.09
N PHE A 217 11.09 27.40 -6.16
CA PHE A 217 10.31 26.56 -7.08
C PHE A 217 10.10 25.17 -6.46
N LYS A 218 8.86 24.69 -6.35
CA LYS A 218 8.52 23.35 -5.84
C LYS A 218 8.25 22.39 -7.00
N CYS A 219 8.44 21.09 -6.80
CA CYS A 219 8.01 20.10 -7.79
C CYS A 219 6.46 19.97 -7.78
N PRO A 220 5.76 19.99 -8.94
CA PRO A 220 4.31 19.78 -8.99
C PRO A 220 3.88 18.33 -8.73
N GLN A 221 4.81 17.38 -8.82
CA GLN A 221 4.53 15.96 -8.60
C GLN A 221 4.48 15.67 -7.09
N ALA A 222 3.29 15.36 -6.57
CA ALA A 222 2.99 15.28 -5.12
C ALA A 222 3.90 14.34 -4.31
N SER A 223 4.49 13.32 -4.94
CA SER A 223 5.42 12.39 -4.31
C SER A 223 6.85 12.94 -4.11
N CYS A 224 7.20 14.12 -4.66
CA CYS A 224 8.52 14.74 -4.47
C CYS A 224 8.46 16.05 -3.70
N ARG A 225 9.04 16.03 -2.49
CA ARG A 225 9.11 17.19 -1.58
C ARG A 225 10.33 18.10 -1.83
N LYS A 226 10.95 18.04 -3.02
CA LYS A 226 12.11 18.87 -3.37
C LYS A 226 11.69 20.29 -3.79
N SER A 227 12.52 21.25 -3.40
CA SER A 227 12.39 22.65 -3.80
C SER A 227 13.74 23.19 -4.29
N PHE A 228 13.69 24.16 -5.20
CA PHE A 228 14.82 24.63 -6.00
C PHE A 228 14.86 26.15 -6.00
N ASP A 229 16.07 26.71 -5.85
CA ASP A 229 16.28 28.16 -5.82
C ASP A 229 16.17 28.83 -7.20
N THR A 230 16.18 28.04 -8.29
CA THR A 230 16.09 28.54 -9.67
C THR A 230 15.13 27.73 -10.53
N ARG A 231 14.53 28.40 -11.53
CA ARG A 231 13.63 27.80 -12.53
C ARG A 231 14.26 26.60 -13.23
N GLY A 232 15.50 26.76 -13.70
CA GLY A 232 16.23 25.72 -14.44
C GLY A 232 16.47 24.46 -13.62
N ALA A 233 16.77 24.59 -12.33
CA ALA A 233 17.00 23.42 -11.46
C ALA A 233 15.72 22.58 -11.25
N LEU A 234 14.53 23.20 -11.21
CA LEU A 234 13.26 22.47 -11.24
C LEU A 234 13.07 21.72 -12.58
N ILE A 235 13.30 22.39 -13.71
CA ILE A 235 13.15 21.80 -15.05
C ILE A 235 14.08 20.59 -15.22
N THR A 236 15.36 20.72 -14.86
CA THR A 236 16.34 19.63 -14.93
C THR A 236 15.97 18.48 -13.99
N HIS A 237 15.42 18.75 -12.81
CA HIS A 237 14.88 17.71 -11.93
C HIS A 237 13.72 16.95 -12.59
N MET A 238 12.78 17.66 -13.21
CA MET A 238 11.58 17.05 -13.82
C MET A 238 11.90 16.31 -15.13
N LYS A 239 12.85 16.80 -15.95
CA LYS A 239 13.32 16.10 -17.17
C LYS A 239 14.19 14.87 -16.86
N ALA A 240 14.64 14.67 -15.61
CA ALA A 240 15.43 13.52 -15.23
C ALA A 240 14.54 12.29 -14.90
N ALA A 241 14.74 11.19 -15.64
CA ALA A 241 14.03 9.91 -15.50
C ALA A 241 14.34 9.10 -14.22
N THR A 242 14.66 9.78 -13.11
CA THR A 242 14.75 9.22 -11.75
C THR A 242 13.85 9.97 -10.74
N SER A 243 13.02 10.87 -11.25
CA SER A 243 12.13 11.72 -10.46
C SER A 243 10.70 11.19 -10.45
N HIS A 244 10.03 11.14 -11.61
CA HIS A 244 8.62 10.70 -11.75
C HIS A 244 8.40 9.95 -13.07
N TYR A 245 7.22 9.32 -13.18
CA TYR A 245 6.82 8.30 -14.16
C TYR A 245 7.43 6.89 -13.93
N ASN A 246 6.70 5.87 -14.37
CA ASN A 246 6.71 4.52 -13.80
C ASN A 246 8.01 3.71 -14.01
N ALA A 247 8.69 3.35 -12.90
CA ALA A 247 9.60 2.20 -12.82
C ALA A 247 9.88 1.81 -11.34
N LYS A 248 9.08 0.92 -10.75
CA LYS A 248 9.42 0.24 -9.47
C LYS A 248 9.92 -1.17 -9.78
N LEU A 249 11.18 -1.32 -10.19
CA LEU A 249 11.72 -2.62 -10.59
C LEU A 249 11.70 -3.61 -9.41
N GLN A 250 10.96 -4.71 -9.55
CA GLN A 250 10.79 -5.70 -8.48
C GLN A 250 11.70 -6.92 -8.68
N CYS A 251 12.26 -7.47 -7.60
CA CYS A 251 12.98 -8.73 -7.63
C CYS A 251 11.99 -9.91 -7.56
N PRO A 252 11.88 -10.79 -8.59
CA PRO A 252 10.91 -11.89 -8.56
C PRO A 252 11.19 -12.94 -7.47
N GLY A 253 12.44 -13.05 -6.98
CA GLY A 253 12.82 -14.03 -5.96
C GLY A 253 12.63 -13.60 -4.50
N CYS A 254 12.37 -12.33 -4.21
CA CYS A 254 12.04 -11.85 -2.84
C CYS A 254 11.00 -10.73 -2.78
N LEU A 255 10.41 -10.36 -3.91
CA LEU A 255 9.36 -9.35 -4.10
C LEU A 255 9.69 -7.93 -3.59
N ARG A 256 10.98 -7.65 -3.31
CA ARG A 256 11.46 -6.31 -2.94
C ARG A 256 11.56 -5.41 -4.17
N TYR A 257 11.14 -4.16 -4.02
CA TYR A 257 11.28 -3.10 -5.04
C TYR A 257 12.62 -2.37 -4.93
N PHE A 258 13.13 -1.94 -6.08
CA PHE A 258 14.39 -1.22 -6.24
C PHE A 258 14.20 0.01 -7.13
N ARG A 259 15.07 1.01 -6.95
CA ARG A 259 14.95 2.35 -7.54
C ARG A 259 15.51 2.45 -8.97
N ASP A 260 16.46 1.58 -9.29
CA ASP A 260 17.22 1.55 -10.53
C ASP A 260 17.69 0.10 -10.79
N ALA A 261 17.99 -0.21 -12.05
CA ALA A 261 18.36 -1.56 -12.47
C ALA A 261 19.74 -1.94 -11.93
N SER A 262 20.66 -0.99 -11.70
CA SER A 262 21.93 -1.28 -11.04
C SER A 262 21.77 -1.67 -9.57
N SER A 263 20.84 -1.09 -8.80
CA SER A 263 20.53 -1.57 -7.45
C SER A 263 19.86 -2.94 -7.43
N LEU A 264 18.94 -3.21 -8.38
CA LEU A 264 18.32 -4.54 -8.52
C LEU A 264 19.34 -5.60 -8.98
N THR A 265 20.27 -5.22 -9.86
CA THR A 265 21.41 -6.05 -10.28
C THR A 265 22.32 -6.33 -9.10
N ALA A 266 22.70 -5.32 -8.31
CA ALA A 266 23.57 -5.48 -7.14
C ALA A 266 22.93 -6.41 -6.09
N HIS A 267 21.63 -6.29 -5.88
CA HIS A 267 20.87 -7.23 -5.05
C HIS A 267 20.91 -8.66 -5.62
N SER A 268 20.71 -8.81 -6.92
CA SER A 268 20.71 -10.11 -7.60
C SER A 268 22.10 -10.76 -7.64
N GLU A 269 23.17 -9.97 -7.71
CA GLU A 269 24.55 -10.42 -7.57
C GLU A 269 24.88 -10.92 -6.14
N SER A 270 24.18 -10.42 -5.11
CA SER A 270 24.51 -10.65 -3.69
C SER A 270 23.95 -11.96 -3.10
N GLU A 271 24.78 -12.68 -2.34
CA GLU A 271 24.47 -14.01 -1.78
C GLU A 271 23.74 -13.95 -0.43
N THR A 272 22.62 -13.21 -0.37
CA THR A 272 21.89 -13.03 0.89
C THR A 272 21.00 -14.24 1.22
N ASN A 273 20.99 -14.68 2.48
CA ASN A 273 19.99 -15.64 3.03
C ASN A 273 18.52 -15.17 2.91
N ARG A 274 18.24 -13.98 2.31
CA ARG A 274 16.91 -13.37 2.18
C ARG A 274 16.38 -13.35 0.74
N CYS A 275 17.16 -13.81 -0.25
CA CYS A 275 16.73 -13.88 -1.65
C CYS A 275 17.53 -14.92 -2.42
N SER A 276 16.86 -15.97 -2.90
CA SER A 276 17.51 -17.08 -3.61
C SER A 276 17.52 -16.91 -5.14
N ILE A 277 17.23 -15.72 -5.67
CA ILE A 277 17.04 -15.50 -7.13
C ILE A 277 18.25 -15.97 -7.97
N ARG A 278 19.47 -15.75 -7.45
CA ARG A 278 20.77 -16.16 -8.00
C ARG A 278 20.97 -17.67 -8.14
N HIS A 279 20.11 -18.46 -7.48
CA HIS A 279 20.10 -19.93 -7.53
C HIS A 279 18.89 -20.48 -8.30
N SER A 280 18.02 -19.62 -8.84
CA SER A 280 16.89 -20.05 -9.67
C SER A 280 17.35 -20.44 -11.08
N GLU A 281 16.68 -21.45 -11.66
CA GLU A 281 16.92 -21.91 -13.04
C GLU A 281 16.65 -20.79 -14.07
N ASN A 282 15.72 -19.89 -13.75
CA ASN A 282 15.31 -18.76 -14.60
C ASN A 282 16.27 -17.54 -14.51
N TYR A 283 17.36 -17.61 -13.72
CA TYR A 283 18.21 -16.45 -13.41
C TYR A 283 18.83 -15.77 -14.65
N ARG A 284 19.20 -16.54 -15.68
CA ARG A 284 19.75 -16.03 -16.95
C ARG A 284 18.71 -15.18 -17.70
N ASN A 285 17.49 -15.71 -17.89
CA ASN A 285 16.39 -15.02 -18.57
C ASN A 285 15.96 -13.74 -17.84
N TYR A 286 15.96 -13.78 -16.50
CA TYR A 286 15.69 -12.62 -15.65
C TYR A 286 16.77 -11.53 -15.80
N LEU A 287 18.06 -11.89 -15.82
CA LEU A 287 19.14 -10.91 -16.02
C LEU A 287 19.18 -10.34 -17.44
N ASP A 288 18.85 -11.14 -18.46
CA ASP A 288 18.71 -10.66 -19.84
C ASP A 288 17.63 -9.56 -19.93
N GLN A 289 16.45 -9.82 -19.37
CA GLN A 289 15.35 -8.85 -19.31
C GLN A 289 15.72 -7.62 -18.48
N LEU A 290 16.31 -7.80 -17.28
CA LEU A 290 16.72 -6.68 -16.41
C LEU A 290 17.77 -5.77 -17.06
N THR A 291 18.78 -6.35 -17.71
CA THR A 291 19.87 -5.59 -18.36
C THR A 291 19.52 -5.09 -19.76
N GLY A 292 18.34 -5.43 -20.30
CA GLY A 292 17.95 -5.08 -21.67
C GLY A 292 18.83 -5.75 -22.72
N GLY A 293 19.27 -6.98 -22.45
CA GLY A 293 20.18 -7.74 -23.31
C GLY A 293 21.61 -7.22 -23.37
N MET A 294 22.09 -6.47 -22.38
CA MET A 294 23.48 -5.99 -22.35
C MET A 294 24.46 -7.06 -21.84
N ALA A 295 24.06 -7.86 -20.85
CA ALA A 295 24.90 -8.88 -20.23
C ALA A 295 24.22 -10.25 -20.23
N ASP A 296 25.04 -11.30 -20.25
CA ASP A 296 24.60 -12.68 -20.31
C ASP A 296 25.31 -13.55 -19.25
N VAL A 297 24.76 -14.72 -18.94
CA VAL A 297 25.18 -15.62 -17.86
C VAL A 297 25.67 -16.95 -18.44
N ASN A 298 27.00 -17.09 -18.59
CA ASN A 298 27.57 -18.24 -19.28
C ASN A 298 27.70 -19.48 -18.37
N ASP A 299 28.37 -19.33 -17.21
CA ASP A 299 28.65 -20.44 -16.29
C ASP A 299 28.96 -19.93 -14.86
N LYS A 300 29.46 -20.80 -13.95
CA LYS A 300 29.99 -20.43 -12.64
C LYS A 300 31.53 -20.39 -12.61
N ASN A 301 32.06 -19.49 -11.80
CA ASN A 301 33.49 -19.43 -11.45
C ASN A 301 33.86 -20.56 -10.48
N ARG A 302 35.17 -20.76 -10.26
CA ARG A 302 35.70 -21.81 -9.36
C ARG A 302 35.36 -21.61 -7.88
N ASP A 303 34.94 -20.41 -7.49
CA ASP A 303 34.44 -20.06 -6.17
C ASP A 303 32.91 -20.23 -6.03
N GLY A 304 32.24 -20.74 -7.07
CA GLY A 304 30.78 -20.90 -7.12
C GLY A 304 30.02 -19.63 -7.52
N THR A 305 30.68 -18.47 -7.67
CA THR A 305 30.03 -17.23 -8.10
C THR A 305 29.60 -17.28 -9.56
N VAL A 306 28.57 -16.53 -9.92
CA VAL A 306 28.08 -16.47 -11.32
C VAL A 306 29.03 -15.63 -12.18
N LYS A 307 29.42 -16.17 -13.34
CA LYS A 307 30.29 -15.52 -14.32
C LYS A 307 29.44 -14.80 -15.37
N TYR A 308 29.55 -13.48 -15.42
CA TYR A 308 28.87 -12.66 -16.43
C TYR A 308 29.76 -12.43 -17.64
N GLU A 309 29.14 -12.19 -18.79
CA GLU A 309 29.82 -11.70 -19.99
C GLU A 309 28.97 -10.67 -20.74
N VAL A 310 29.58 -10.00 -21.72
CA VAL A 310 28.92 -9.04 -22.59
C VAL A 310 28.15 -9.82 -23.65
N SER A 311 26.86 -9.56 -23.82
CA SER A 311 26.05 -10.35 -24.76
C SER A 311 26.50 -10.15 -26.22
N THR A 312 26.34 -11.20 -27.03
CA THR A 312 26.58 -11.11 -28.48
C THR A 312 25.63 -10.10 -29.15
N GLU A 313 24.39 -9.98 -28.65
CA GLU A 313 23.42 -8.97 -29.10
C GLU A 313 23.97 -7.54 -28.92
N ALA A 314 24.56 -7.22 -27.76
CA ALA A 314 25.12 -5.90 -27.47
C ALA A 314 26.42 -5.62 -28.24
N ILE A 315 27.26 -6.64 -28.43
CA ILE A 315 28.49 -6.54 -29.23
C ILE A 315 28.16 -6.23 -30.69
N ILE A 316 27.17 -6.91 -31.27
CA ILE A 316 26.72 -6.64 -32.65
C ILE A 316 26.09 -5.24 -32.73
N LYS A 317 25.06 -4.97 -31.91
CA LYS A 317 24.20 -3.77 -32.01
C LYS A 317 24.96 -2.44 -31.84
N PHE A 318 25.99 -2.42 -30.99
CA PHE A 318 26.79 -1.21 -30.74
C PHE A 318 28.21 -1.27 -31.29
N GLY A 319 28.67 -2.45 -31.76
CA GLY A 319 29.96 -2.60 -32.45
C GLY A 319 29.91 -2.13 -33.90
N THR A 320 28.84 -2.44 -34.65
CA THR A 320 28.67 -1.99 -36.04
C THR A 320 28.57 -0.47 -36.13
N GLN A 321 27.77 0.15 -35.25
CA GLN A 321 27.62 1.60 -35.18
C GLN A 321 28.94 2.34 -34.92
N GLN A 322 29.90 1.71 -34.20
CA GLN A 322 31.25 2.26 -34.06
C GLN A 322 32.10 2.08 -35.30
N ALA A 323 31.97 0.96 -36.02
CA ALA A 323 32.66 0.76 -37.29
C ALA A 323 32.18 1.78 -38.33
N GLU A 324 30.87 1.96 -38.48
CA GLU A 324 30.26 2.95 -39.36
C GLU A 324 30.77 4.36 -39.06
N LYS A 325 30.65 4.83 -37.82
CA LYS A 325 31.10 6.17 -37.42
C LYS A 325 32.62 6.37 -37.55
N ALA A 326 33.41 5.31 -37.32
CA ALA A 326 34.85 5.35 -37.55
C ALA A 326 35.17 5.45 -39.04
N THR A 327 34.46 4.71 -39.91
CA THR A 327 34.60 4.78 -41.36
C THR A 327 34.18 6.15 -41.91
N GLU A 328 33.05 6.72 -41.45
CA GLU A 328 32.64 8.09 -41.77
C GLU A 328 33.72 9.11 -41.38
N THR A 329 34.28 9.00 -40.17
CA THR A 329 35.35 9.89 -39.69
C THR A 329 36.64 9.74 -40.53
N LEU A 330 36.95 8.52 -40.99
CA LEU A 330 38.12 8.22 -41.81
C LEU A 330 37.93 8.72 -43.26
N ILE A 331 36.72 8.62 -43.82
CA ILE A 331 36.35 9.20 -45.12
C ILE A 331 36.40 10.73 -45.05
N ALA A 332 35.79 11.35 -44.04
CA ALA A 332 35.82 12.78 -43.84
C ALA A 332 37.26 13.30 -43.68
N LYS A 333 38.12 12.55 -42.97
CA LYS A 333 39.54 12.88 -42.87
C LYS A 333 40.27 12.72 -44.22
N GLN A 334 40.04 11.66 -44.97
CA GLN A 334 40.63 11.51 -46.32
C GLN A 334 40.18 12.62 -47.27
N GLN A 335 38.93 13.08 -47.17
CA GLN A 335 38.42 14.21 -47.96
C GLN A 335 39.07 15.54 -47.53
N ALA A 336 39.27 15.78 -46.24
CA ALA A 336 40.02 16.94 -45.75
C ALA A 336 41.51 16.89 -46.17
N ASP A 337 42.18 15.75 -46.00
CA ASP A 337 43.57 15.54 -46.41
C ASP A 337 43.72 15.71 -47.95
N GLN A 338 42.74 15.28 -48.76
CA GLN A 338 42.69 15.54 -50.21
C GLN A 338 42.43 17.02 -50.55
N GLN A 339 41.54 17.71 -49.82
CA GLN A 339 41.30 19.14 -50.02
C GLN A 339 42.53 19.98 -49.67
N GLU A 340 43.23 19.67 -48.57
CA GLU A 340 44.51 20.31 -48.25
C GLU A 340 45.60 20.01 -49.29
N HIS A 341 45.67 18.78 -49.81
CA HIS A 341 46.62 18.41 -50.86
C HIS A 341 46.34 19.15 -52.17
N TRP A 342 45.05 19.28 -52.55
CA TRP A 342 44.62 20.06 -53.71
C TRP A 342 44.94 21.55 -53.52
N ALA A 343 44.63 22.12 -52.36
CA ALA A 343 44.88 23.52 -52.04
C ALA A 343 46.39 23.87 -52.02
N ARG A 344 47.25 22.94 -51.56
CA ARG A 344 48.71 23.11 -51.62
C ARG A 344 49.29 22.99 -53.03
N ASN A 345 48.69 22.17 -53.89
CA ASN A 345 49.23 21.90 -55.23
C ASN A 345 48.63 22.78 -56.35
N ASN A 346 47.58 23.58 -56.09
CA ASN A 346 46.95 24.43 -57.10
C ASN A 346 46.63 25.85 -56.55
N PRO A 347 47.63 26.76 -56.43
CA PRO A 347 47.45 28.03 -55.72
C PRO A 347 46.73 29.14 -56.50
N VAL A 348 46.38 28.95 -57.78
CA VAL A 348 45.92 30.04 -58.66
C VAL A 348 44.76 29.62 -59.57
N CYS A 349 43.53 30.00 -59.21
CA CYS A 349 42.62 30.64 -60.16
C CYS A 349 41.52 31.43 -59.45
N SER A 350 41.47 32.73 -59.67
CA SER A 350 40.45 33.64 -59.15
C SER A 350 39.27 33.78 -60.12
N SER A 351 38.04 33.68 -59.61
CA SER A 351 36.78 34.26 -60.16
C SER A 351 36.34 33.90 -61.60
N SER A 352 35.02 33.71 -61.76
CA SER A 352 34.29 33.69 -63.05
C SER A 352 34.73 32.66 -64.11
N ASN A 353 34.25 31.42 -63.95
CA ASN A 353 33.64 30.56 -65.00
C ASN A 353 33.83 29.05 -64.75
N PHE A 354 33.30 28.53 -63.63
CA PHE A 354 33.02 27.09 -63.46
C PHE A 354 31.59 26.82 -62.97
N LEU A 355 30.66 27.73 -63.29
CA LEU A 355 29.24 27.67 -62.90
C LEU A 355 28.37 26.75 -63.80
N ALA A 356 29.00 25.94 -64.65
CA ALA A 356 28.35 25.17 -65.70
C ALA A 356 28.86 23.72 -65.77
N LEU A 357 28.57 22.92 -64.72
CA LEU A 357 28.21 21.49 -64.87
C LEU A 357 27.71 20.83 -63.55
N ASN A 358 28.27 21.18 -62.39
CA ASN A 358 27.85 20.61 -61.09
C ASN A 358 26.72 21.40 -60.40
N HIS A 359 25.68 21.77 -61.15
CA HIS A 359 24.57 22.58 -60.64
C HIS A 359 23.46 21.75 -59.93
N HIS A 360 23.67 20.45 -59.73
CA HIS A 360 22.76 19.53 -59.03
C HIS A 360 23.53 18.65 -58.04
N GLN A 361 23.45 18.98 -56.74
CA GLN A 361 23.15 18.07 -55.60
C GLN A 361 23.59 18.64 -54.23
N THR A 362 24.59 19.54 -54.18
CA THR A 362 25.27 19.96 -52.94
C THR A 362 24.90 21.36 -52.41
N SER A 363 23.67 21.83 -52.62
CA SER A 363 23.18 23.17 -52.18
C SER A 363 21.89 23.14 -51.33
N ARG A 364 21.54 22.01 -50.72
CA ARG A 364 20.28 21.82 -49.94
C ARG A 364 20.44 21.51 -48.45
N SER A 365 21.66 21.37 -47.93
CA SER A 365 21.91 20.93 -46.54
C SER A 365 22.66 21.92 -45.64
N ALA A 366 23.27 22.98 -46.20
CA ALA A 366 23.94 24.03 -45.43
C ALA A 366 23.02 25.24 -45.20
N THR A 367 22.28 25.64 -46.23
CA THR A 367 21.33 26.76 -46.21
C THR A 367 20.12 26.53 -45.31
N SER A 368 19.74 25.27 -45.03
CA SER A 368 18.60 24.95 -44.17
C SER A 368 18.75 25.51 -42.75
N ASN A 369 19.93 25.37 -42.14
CA ASN A 369 20.09 25.63 -40.71
C ASN A 369 20.22 27.12 -40.40
N GLU A 370 20.88 27.91 -41.24
CA GLU A 370 20.93 29.37 -41.08
C GLU A 370 19.57 30.00 -41.39
N ILE A 371 18.84 29.52 -42.41
CA ILE A 371 17.48 30.00 -42.72
C ILE A 371 16.50 29.62 -41.59
N MET A 372 16.59 28.41 -41.02
CA MET A 372 15.74 28.04 -39.87
C MET A 372 16.03 28.93 -38.66
N ALA A 373 17.29 29.10 -38.26
CA ALA A 373 17.65 29.96 -37.13
C ALA A 373 17.26 31.43 -37.35
N GLU A 374 17.30 31.93 -38.59
CA GLU A 374 16.82 33.28 -38.93
C GLU A 374 15.29 33.39 -38.87
N THR A 375 14.55 32.35 -39.27
CA THR A 375 13.09 32.29 -39.13
C THR A 375 12.66 32.21 -37.67
N GLU A 376 13.26 31.31 -36.87
CA GLU A 376 12.99 31.17 -35.44
C GLU A 376 13.25 32.49 -34.68
N LEU A 377 14.37 33.18 -34.97
CA LEU A 377 14.64 34.50 -34.40
C LEU A 377 13.56 35.54 -34.76
N LYS A 378 13.01 35.51 -35.98
CA LYS A 378 11.93 36.42 -36.39
C LYS A 378 10.60 36.09 -35.74
N GLU A 379 10.30 34.80 -35.51
CA GLU A 379 9.09 34.36 -34.81
C GLU A 379 9.11 34.76 -33.32
N PHE A 380 10.25 34.63 -32.63
CA PHE A 380 10.34 35.00 -31.21
C PHE A 380 10.50 36.51 -30.96
N PHE A 381 11.28 37.22 -31.78
CA PHE A 381 11.63 38.63 -31.52
C PHE A 381 10.79 39.67 -32.29
N THR A 382 9.69 39.28 -32.95
CA THR A 382 8.74 40.24 -33.54
C THR A 382 7.30 40.02 -33.04
N SER A 383 6.42 40.99 -33.29
CA SER A 383 4.98 40.83 -33.09
C SER A 383 4.22 41.77 -34.03
N GLY A 384 3.49 41.17 -34.97
CA GLY A 384 2.83 41.88 -36.06
C GLY A 384 3.76 42.17 -37.25
N ASP A 385 3.28 43.01 -38.17
CA ASP A 385 3.79 43.17 -39.54
C ASP A 385 5.09 44.02 -39.64
N LYS A 386 6.01 43.87 -38.68
CA LYS A 386 7.29 44.59 -38.60
C LYS A 386 8.46 43.61 -38.51
N SER A 387 9.33 43.64 -39.52
CA SER A 387 10.60 42.88 -39.51
C SER A 387 11.65 43.50 -38.58
N LEU A 388 12.46 42.67 -37.93
CA LEU A 388 13.69 43.07 -37.27
C LEU A 388 14.63 43.86 -38.20
N GLU A 389 15.34 44.85 -37.67
CA GLU A 389 16.44 45.48 -38.39
C GLU A 389 17.62 44.50 -38.55
N PRO A 390 18.34 44.52 -39.68
CA PRO A 390 19.38 43.54 -39.98
C PRO A 390 20.54 43.57 -38.98
N ASP A 391 20.91 44.76 -38.48
CA ASP A 391 21.96 44.94 -37.47
C ASP A 391 21.59 44.23 -36.15
N VAL A 392 20.35 44.38 -35.69
CA VAL A 392 19.82 43.73 -34.48
C VAL A 392 19.85 42.21 -34.64
N LEU A 393 19.36 41.71 -35.77
CA LEU A 393 19.34 40.28 -36.09
C LEU A 393 20.76 39.70 -36.14
N SER A 394 21.73 40.43 -36.72
CA SER A 394 23.13 40.00 -36.78
C SER A 394 23.78 39.91 -35.39
N GLU A 395 23.44 40.83 -34.48
CA GLU A 395 23.95 40.84 -33.10
C GLU A 395 23.32 39.70 -32.28
N LEU A 396 22.03 39.42 -32.44
CA LEU A 396 21.36 38.25 -31.83
C LEU A 396 21.98 36.92 -32.33
N GLN A 397 22.19 36.76 -33.65
CA GLN A 397 22.91 35.61 -34.22
C GLN A 397 24.38 35.52 -33.76
N SER A 398 25.00 36.64 -33.38
CA SER A 398 26.32 36.64 -32.74
C SER A 398 26.26 36.09 -31.32
N ILE A 399 25.25 36.48 -30.52
CA ILE A 399 25.06 35.98 -29.14
C ILE A 399 24.73 34.49 -29.14
N MET A 400 23.86 34.01 -30.05
CA MET A 400 23.57 32.57 -30.21
C MET A 400 24.86 31.77 -30.44
N ARG A 401 25.71 32.20 -31.38
CA ARG A 401 26.95 31.50 -31.75
C ARG A 401 28.05 31.60 -30.69
N LEU A 402 28.16 32.72 -29.96
CA LEU A 402 29.18 32.92 -28.94
C LEU A 402 28.89 32.21 -27.60
N HIS A 403 27.62 31.88 -27.34
CA HIS A 403 27.19 31.28 -26.07
C HIS A 403 26.44 29.95 -26.22
N GLU A 404 26.46 29.37 -27.44
CA GLU A 404 25.79 28.10 -27.81
C GLU A 404 24.30 28.05 -27.39
N LEU A 405 23.56 29.13 -27.70
CA LEU A 405 22.15 29.28 -27.33
C LEU A 405 21.20 29.04 -28.50
N SER A 406 20.07 28.40 -28.23
CA SER A 406 18.92 28.36 -29.14
C SER A 406 18.26 29.74 -29.25
N ALA A 407 17.43 29.96 -30.27
CA ALA A 407 16.66 31.21 -30.42
C ALA A 407 15.70 31.41 -29.25
N GLU A 408 15.05 30.34 -28.78
CA GLU A 408 14.15 30.32 -27.62
C GLU A 408 14.89 30.64 -26.30
N ASP A 409 16.04 30.00 -26.03
CA ASP A 409 16.87 30.29 -24.84
C ASP A 409 17.42 31.71 -24.85
N LEU A 410 17.72 32.27 -26.04
CA LEU A 410 18.12 33.65 -26.18
C LEU A 410 16.96 34.60 -25.90
N PHE A 411 15.75 34.29 -26.37
CA PHE A 411 14.55 35.08 -26.13
C PHE A 411 14.15 35.11 -24.64
N TYR A 412 14.12 33.96 -23.94
CA TYR A 412 13.83 33.96 -22.50
C TYR A 412 14.87 34.72 -21.67
N LYS A 413 16.13 34.74 -22.12
CA LYS A 413 17.17 35.58 -21.51
C LYS A 413 16.94 37.06 -21.81
N TRP A 414 16.53 37.41 -23.03
CA TRP A 414 16.17 38.76 -23.44
C TRP A 414 14.98 39.30 -22.62
N GLU A 415 13.88 38.55 -22.50
CA GLU A 415 12.76 38.88 -21.60
C GLU A 415 13.26 39.15 -20.17
N SER A 416 14.14 38.29 -19.64
CA SER A 416 14.66 38.44 -18.27
C SER A 416 15.53 39.69 -18.10
N PHE A 417 16.17 40.16 -19.17
CA PHE A 417 16.94 41.40 -19.21
C PHE A 417 16.02 42.62 -19.35
N CYS A 418 15.00 42.56 -20.20
CA CYS A 418 13.98 43.60 -20.32
C CYS A 418 13.23 43.83 -19.00
N ILE A 419 12.81 42.76 -18.31
CA ILE A 419 12.21 42.83 -16.96
C ILE A 419 13.17 43.45 -15.93
N LYS A 420 14.48 43.23 -16.08
CA LYS A 420 15.52 43.75 -15.18
C LYS A 420 15.85 45.23 -15.44
N MET A 421 15.59 45.74 -16.64
CA MET A 421 15.82 47.13 -17.06
C MET A 421 14.52 47.96 -17.19
N ASP A 422 13.37 47.37 -16.84
CA ASP A 422 12.01 47.94 -16.98
C ASP A 422 11.69 48.39 -18.42
N MET A 423 11.82 47.45 -19.36
CA MET A 423 11.67 47.66 -20.80
C MET A 423 10.66 46.71 -21.45
N ASP A 424 10.06 47.15 -22.56
CA ASP A 424 9.32 46.27 -23.48
C ASP A 424 10.28 45.29 -24.18
N ALA A 425 9.91 44.01 -24.22
CA ALA A 425 10.69 42.95 -24.87
C ALA A 425 10.39 42.82 -26.37
N LEU A 426 9.24 43.35 -26.84
CA LEU A 426 8.69 43.11 -28.18
C LEU A 426 9.29 44.00 -29.28
N ASN A 427 10.18 44.94 -28.93
CA ASN A 427 10.85 45.84 -29.86
C ASN A 427 12.37 45.92 -29.53
N PRO A 428 13.18 44.91 -29.91
CA PRO A 428 14.62 44.89 -29.62
C PRO A 428 15.39 45.94 -30.44
N ASP A 429 15.88 46.99 -29.77
CA ASP A 429 16.81 47.96 -30.33
C ASP A 429 18.29 47.54 -30.15
N ILE A 430 19.15 47.95 -31.09
CA ILE A 430 20.56 47.56 -31.16
C ILE A 430 21.39 48.02 -29.96
N VAL A 431 21.06 49.17 -29.33
CA VAL A 431 21.75 49.63 -28.11
C VAL A 431 21.45 48.67 -26.96
N HIS A 432 20.20 48.23 -26.86
CA HIS A 432 19.73 47.38 -25.77
C HIS A 432 20.16 45.92 -25.94
N VAL A 433 20.18 45.38 -27.17
CA VAL A 433 20.75 44.05 -27.46
C VAL A 433 22.26 44.00 -27.17
N ARG A 434 23.00 45.10 -27.39
CA ARG A 434 24.42 45.19 -27.00
C ARG A 434 24.62 45.27 -25.47
N ASN A 435 23.75 45.97 -24.76
CA ASN A 435 23.76 45.96 -23.28
C ASN A 435 23.42 44.57 -22.72
N PHE A 436 22.48 43.85 -23.34
CA PHE A 436 22.13 42.47 -23.01
C PHE A 436 23.28 41.48 -23.24
N LYS A 437 23.99 41.59 -24.37
CA LYS A 437 25.21 40.82 -24.67
C LYS A 437 26.26 40.97 -23.55
N LYS A 438 26.43 42.19 -23.04
CA LYS A 438 27.32 42.47 -21.90
C LYS A 438 26.81 41.85 -20.60
N ASP A 439 25.51 41.92 -20.31
CA ASP A 439 24.94 41.34 -19.08
C ASP A 439 25.08 39.81 -19.01
N ILE A 440 24.96 39.12 -20.16
CA ILE A 440 25.29 37.69 -20.29
C ILE A 440 26.77 37.42 -19.98
N GLN A 441 27.68 38.26 -20.48
CA GLN A 441 29.12 38.10 -20.28
C GLN A 441 29.54 38.38 -18.82
N ASP A 442 29.04 39.46 -18.21
CA ASP A 442 29.27 39.81 -16.80
C ASP A 442 28.70 38.72 -15.86
N ALA A 443 27.56 38.10 -16.21
CA ALA A 443 27.00 36.98 -15.45
C ALA A 443 27.87 35.71 -15.53
N LEU A 444 28.45 35.40 -16.70
CA LEU A 444 29.32 34.24 -16.91
C LEU A 444 30.65 34.37 -16.14
N GLU A 445 31.24 35.56 -16.12
CA GLU A 445 32.40 35.84 -15.25
C GLU A 445 32.07 35.63 -13.77
N LYS A 446 30.87 36.07 -13.34
CA LYS A 446 30.45 35.99 -11.95
C LYS A 446 30.22 34.54 -11.48
N SER A 447 29.71 33.64 -12.34
CA SER A 447 29.61 32.21 -12.01
C SER A 447 30.97 31.53 -11.88
N ASN A 448 31.92 31.85 -12.76
CA ASN A 448 33.27 31.28 -12.70
C ASN A 448 34.02 31.69 -11.41
N ARG A 449 33.79 32.91 -10.92
CA ARG A 449 34.37 33.38 -9.64
C ARG A 449 33.74 32.72 -8.39
N GLN A 450 32.58 32.07 -8.48
CA GLN A 450 31.93 31.42 -7.34
C GLN A 450 32.39 29.96 -7.13
N GLN A 451 32.87 29.27 -8.16
CA GLN A 451 33.29 27.86 -8.04
C GLN A 451 34.63 27.66 -7.31
N THR A 452 35.45 28.70 -7.16
CA THR A 452 36.84 28.59 -6.68
C THR A 452 37.01 28.58 -5.14
N HIS A 453 35.95 28.85 -4.36
CA HIS A 453 36.12 29.36 -2.99
C HIS A 453 35.65 28.48 -1.81
N ILE A 454 35.23 27.22 -2.03
CA ILE A 454 34.71 26.34 -0.95
C ILE A 454 35.57 25.07 -0.78
N LYS A 455 36.68 25.14 -0.02
CA LYS A 455 37.44 23.92 0.40
C LYS A 455 38.47 24.08 1.55
N THR A 456 38.06 24.45 2.77
CA THR A 456 38.94 24.39 3.98
C THR A 456 38.17 24.18 5.30
N GLU A 457 38.90 23.93 6.40
CA GLU A 457 38.44 23.70 7.80
C GLU A 457 37.63 22.39 8.01
N LYS A 458 38.17 21.25 8.48
CA LYS A 458 38.90 20.83 9.72
C LYS A 458 38.05 20.57 10.97
N ARG A 459 38.27 19.40 11.58
CA ARG A 459 37.78 18.99 12.92
C ARG A 459 38.87 19.19 13.98
N GLY A 460 38.49 19.50 15.21
CA GLY A 460 39.34 19.45 16.41
C GLY A 460 38.83 18.45 17.45
N HIS A 461 39.70 17.98 18.35
CA HIS A 461 39.37 17.09 19.49
C HIS A 461 39.73 17.78 20.82
N GLY A 462 39.06 17.40 21.92
CA GLY A 462 39.48 17.78 23.27
C GLY A 462 38.59 17.25 24.39
N THR A 463 39.11 16.33 25.21
CA THR A 463 38.46 15.82 26.44
C THR A 463 39.48 15.63 27.56
N PRO A 464 39.17 16.00 28.82
CA PRO A 464 39.79 15.42 30.01
C PRO A 464 38.88 14.34 30.66
N ARG A 465 39.44 13.55 31.57
CA ARG A 465 38.79 12.43 32.30
C ARG A 465 38.75 12.70 33.80
N GLY A 466 37.79 12.06 34.50
CA GLY A 466 38.05 11.47 35.82
C GLY A 466 36.95 11.63 36.87
N GLY A 467 36.43 10.51 37.39
CA GLY A 467 35.51 10.47 38.52
C GLY A 467 34.78 9.13 38.65
N ARG A 468 34.47 8.70 39.88
CA ARG A 468 33.58 7.56 40.22
C ARG A 468 32.61 8.04 41.29
N GLY A 469 31.37 7.57 41.28
CA GLY A 469 30.41 7.75 42.38
C GLY A 469 28.95 7.81 41.92
N ASN A 470 28.04 7.34 42.76
CA ASN A 470 26.60 7.24 42.51
C ASN A 470 25.91 8.61 42.30
N ASP A 471 24.69 8.53 41.77
CA ASP A 471 23.52 9.40 41.97
C ASP A 471 23.70 10.76 42.66
N VAL A 472 23.18 11.81 42.03
CA VAL A 472 21.93 12.45 42.48
C VAL A 472 21.37 13.41 41.41
N PHE A 473 20.06 13.64 41.46
CA PHE A 473 19.33 14.65 40.67
C PHE A 473 19.88 16.08 40.85
N GLY A 474 19.92 16.87 39.76
CA GLY A 474 19.68 18.31 39.83
C GLY A 474 20.88 19.27 39.84
N MET A 475 21.53 19.47 38.70
CA MET A 475 22.22 20.73 38.35
C MET A 475 22.42 20.81 36.82
N LEU A 476 22.02 21.84 36.08
CA LEU A 476 21.22 23.02 36.42
C LEU A 476 20.26 23.32 35.25
N ASP A 477 19.03 23.75 35.54
CA ASP A 477 18.14 24.37 34.54
C ASP A 477 18.53 25.84 34.32
N GLY A 478 18.31 26.37 33.12
CA GLY A 478 18.53 27.78 32.82
C GLY A 478 18.91 28.07 31.37
N LEU A 479 17.90 28.20 30.48
CA LEU A 479 17.74 29.35 29.56
C LEU A 479 16.51 29.20 28.61
N VAL A 480 15.31 28.96 29.13
CA VAL A 480 14.06 29.33 28.44
C VAL A 480 13.05 29.88 29.47
N PRO A 481 12.32 31.00 29.23
CA PRO A 481 11.64 31.71 30.33
C PRO A 481 10.19 31.30 30.61
N SER A 482 9.92 31.00 31.89
CA SER A 482 8.87 31.65 32.71
C SER A 482 7.43 31.77 32.20
N THR A 483 6.50 31.04 32.83
CA THR A 483 5.31 31.60 33.53
C THR A 483 4.73 30.55 34.53
N PRO A 484 3.97 30.94 35.57
CA PRO A 484 4.07 30.26 36.87
C PRO A 484 3.00 29.19 37.18
N GLY A 485 3.41 28.17 37.95
CA GLY A 485 2.54 27.21 38.63
C GLY A 485 2.26 27.55 40.09
N SER A 486 1.27 26.91 40.70
CA SER A 486 0.75 27.20 42.04
C SER A 486 1.43 26.43 43.19
N GLY A 487 1.53 27.06 44.37
CA GLY A 487 2.01 26.45 45.61
C GLY A 487 0.96 25.63 46.37
N LYS A 488 1.40 24.77 47.29
CA LYS A 488 0.57 23.88 48.15
C LYS A 488 0.89 24.09 49.64
N LEU A 489 0.17 23.35 50.50
CA LEU A 489 0.35 23.15 51.96
C LEU A 489 -0.36 24.22 52.85
N ASN A 490 -0.98 23.89 54.00
CA ASN A 490 -1.19 22.58 54.65
C ASN A 490 -2.43 22.48 55.60
N LYS A 491 -2.70 21.25 56.06
CA LYS A 491 -3.72 20.75 57.04
C LYS A 491 -3.82 21.51 58.40
N PRO A 492 -4.96 21.46 59.14
CA PRO A 492 -5.38 20.28 59.95
C PRO A 492 -6.90 19.96 59.99
N SER A 493 -7.37 19.17 60.99
CA SER A 493 -8.52 18.23 60.90
C SER A 493 -9.48 18.20 62.11
N SER A 494 -10.76 17.80 61.96
CA SER A 494 -11.50 17.00 62.96
C SER A 494 -12.90 16.44 62.55
N LEU A 495 -13.06 15.11 62.66
CA LEU A 495 -14.17 14.32 63.28
C LEU A 495 -15.66 14.82 63.32
N ARG A 496 -16.62 14.14 62.61
CA ARG A 496 -17.71 13.25 63.15
C ARG A 496 -18.94 12.95 62.24
N LYS A 497 -19.33 11.65 62.24
CA LYS A 497 -20.64 10.95 62.02
C LYS A 497 -21.92 11.62 61.43
N LYS A 498 -22.40 10.99 60.32
CA LYS A 498 -23.73 10.36 60.03
C LYS A 498 -25.09 11.12 60.13
N ALA A 499 -25.92 10.88 59.08
CA ALA A 499 -27.40 10.71 59.05
C ALA A 499 -28.27 11.98 59.29
N SER A 500 -29.43 12.20 58.65
CA SER A 500 -30.22 11.46 57.61
C SER A 500 -30.98 12.50 56.70
N GLU A 501 -32.14 12.36 56.03
CA GLU A 501 -33.23 11.34 55.84
C GLU A 501 -34.04 11.65 54.54
N THR A 502 -35.11 10.91 54.22
CA THR A 502 -36.16 11.24 53.21
C THR A 502 -37.58 11.21 53.83
N PRO A 503 -38.59 11.78 53.14
CA PRO A 503 -39.81 10.99 52.92
C PRO A 503 -40.49 11.19 51.53
N THR A 504 -41.48 10.35 51.22
CA THR A 504 -42.22 10.30 49.93
C THR A 504 -43.74 10.14 50.14
N MET A 505 -44.54 10.54 49.14
CA MET A 505 -45.99 10.23 48.94
C MET A 505 -46.23 10.28 47.40
N SER A 506 -46.67 9.25 46.67
CA SER A 506 -47.94 8.49 46.62
C SER A 506 -49.16 9.28 46.07
N ARG A 507 -50.14 8.73 45.32
CA ARG A 507 -50.25 7.70 44.26
C ARG A 507 -51.76 7.55 43.89
N VAL A 508 -52.13 7.63 42.61
CA VAL A 508 -53.49 7.29 42.08
C VAL A 508 -53.35 6.49 40.75
N LYS A 509 -54.44 6.03 40.11
CA LYS A 509 -54.47 5.10 38.95
C LYS A 509 -55.58 5.45 37.93
N ALA A 510 -55.29 5.33 36.63
CA ALA A 510 -56.25 5.18 35.52
C ALA A 510 -55.56 4.38 34.37
N GLU A 511 -56.31 3.83 33.40
CA GLU A 511 -55.85 2.71 32.55
C GLU A 511 -56.26 2.77 31.05
N ILE A 512 -55.31 2.37 30.16
CA ILE A 512 -55.48 1.47 28.98
C ILE A 512 -56.37 1.95 27.78
N PRO A 513 -56.03 1.69 26.48
CA PRO A 513 -54.73 1.42 25.82
C PRO A 513 -54.52 2.11 24.43
N SER A 514 -53.28 2.23 23.93
CA SER A 514 -52.96 2.09 22.48
C SER A 514 -51.44 2.14 22.17
N SER A 515 -50.96 1.18 21.36
CA SER A 515 -49.80 1.21 20.42
C SER A 515 -48.46 1.90 20.81
N SER A 516 -47.38 1.10 20.73
CA SER A 516 -45.97 1.49 20.45
C SER A 516 -45.22 2.40 21.45
N PRO A 517 -44.20 1.90 22.17
CA PRO A 517 -43.31 2.73 22.99
C PRO A 517 -42.11 3.29 22.20
N ASP A 518 -42.02 4.61 22.07
CA ASP A 518 -40.80 5.31 21.62
C ASP A 518 -39.63 5.09 22.60
N TYR A 519 -38.45 4.75 22.08
CA TYR A 519 -37.23 4.67 22.88
C TYR A 519 -36.73 6.06 23.31
N LYS A 520 -36.96 6.43 24.58
CA LYS A 520 -36.38 7.63 25.21
C LYS A 520 -35.63 7.29 26.50
N GLY A 521 -34.37 7.70 26.56
CA GLY A 521 -33.53 7.69 27.77
C GLY A 521 -32.37 6.71 27.73
N ALA A 522 -31.17 7.20 27.41
CA ALA A 522 -29.94 6.38 27.40
C ALA A 522 -29.62 5.78 28.78
N SER A 523 -29.84 6.55 29.85
CA SER A 523 -29.39 6.26 31.22
C SER A 523 -29.99 5.00 31.87
N LYS A 524 -31.06 4.41 31.31
CA LYS A 524 -31.69 3.21 31.90
C LYS A 524 -31.14 1.89 31.38
N MET A 525 -30.49 1.87 30.21
CA MET A 525 -29.90 0.63 29.69
C MET A 525 -28.66 0.22 30.49
N ASP A 526 -27.79 1.18 30.85
CA ASP A 526 -26.62 0.89 31.68
C ASP A 526 -27.01 0.42 33.09
N GLU A 527 -28.08 0.97 33.65
CA GLU A 527 -28.64 0.52 34.93
C GLU A 527 -29.21 -0.90 34.81
N GLN A 528 -30.02 -1.18 33.77
CA GLN A 528 -30.63 -2.49 33.51
C GLN A 528 -29.60 -3.58 33.13
N LEU A 529 -28.42 -3.21 32.61
CA LEU A 529 -27.29 -4.12 32.40
C LEU A 529 -26.52 -4.46 33.70
N ASN A 530 -26.71 -3.69 34.78
CA ASN A 530 -26.02 -3.87 36.06
C ASN A 530 -26.97 -4.29 37.21
N SER A 531 -28.30 -4.20 37.05
CA SER A 531 -29.27 -4.37 38.13
C SER A 531 -29.94 -5.76 38.20
N MET A 532 -29.35 -6.65 38.99
CA MET A 532 -29.99 -7.72 39.76
C MET A 532 -30.73 -8.88 39.04
N GLN A 533 -30.02 -9.99 38.86
CA GLN A 533 -30.41 -11.30 39.42
C GLN A 533 -29.16 -12.00 39.98
N PRO A 534 -29.28 -12.95 40.94
CA PRO A 534 -28.17 -13.85 41.26
C PRO A 534 -27.82 -14.72 40.04
N PRO A 535 -26.56 -15.15 39.86
CA PRO A 535 -26.17 -15.95 38.70
C PRO A 535 -26.82 -17.33 38.73
N THR A 536 -27.61 -17.61 37.70
CA THR A 536 -27.98 -18.95 37.25
C THR A 536 -26.84 -19.51 36.40
N SER A 537 -26.49 -20.79 36.56
CA SER A 537 -25.57 -21.47 35.62
C SER A 537 -26.11 -21.39 34.18
N PHE A 538 -25.26 -21.57 33.17
CA PHE A 538 -25.73 -21.74 31.80
C PHE A 538 -26.76 -22.89 31.67
N ASN A 539 -26.65 -23.94 32.49
CA ASN A 539 -27.61 -25.05 32.51
C ASN A 539 -28.94 -24.71 33.20
N ASP A 540 -28.96 -23.71 34.08
CA ASP A 540 -30.16 -23.22 34.77
C ASP A 540 -30.99 -22.23 33.91
N ARG A 541 -30.57 -21.97 32.67
CA ARG A 541 -31.16 -20.92 31.80
C ARG A 541 -32.60 -21.22 31.42
N GLN A 542 -33.42 -20.17 31.40
CA GLN A 542 -34.81 -20.27 30.97
C GLN A 542 -34.94 -20.07 29.45
N ASN A 543 -35.76 -20.92 28.84
CA ASN A 543 -36.17 -20.87 27.43
C ASN A 543 -35.00 -20.97 26.40
N PRO A 544 -34.15 -22.03 26.45
CA PRO A 544 -33.22 -22.31 25.36
C PRO A 544 -33.98 -22.49 24.03
N GLY A 545 -33.41 -21.98 22.93
CA GLY A 545 -34.02 -22.05 21.59
C GLY A 545 -35.16 -21.04 21.33
N GLU A 546 -35.56 -20.22 22.31
CA GLU A 546 -36.60 -19.19 22.13
C GLU A 546 -36.19 -18.17 21.07
N THR A 547 -37.06 -17.94 20.09
CA THR A 547 -36.87 -16.93 19.06
C THR A 547 -37.19 -15.53 19.60
N VAL A 548 -36.19 -14.64 19.58
CA VAL A 548 -36.23 -13.26 20.07
C VAL A 548 -36.74 -12.30 18.98
N GLU A 549 -36.34 -12.53 17.73
CA GLU A 549 -36.70 -11.70 16.58
C GLU A 549 -36.80 -12.58 15.32
N VAL A 550 -37.75 -12.29 14.44
CA VAL A 550 -37.84 -12.91 13.10
C VAL A 550 -37.93 -11.81 12.04
N LEU A 551 -37.05 -11.88 11.05
CA LEU A 551 -37.14 -11.14 9.80
C LEU A 551 -37.72 -12.04 8.70
N ASN A 552 -38.63 -11.49 7.89
CA ASN A 552 -39.35 -12.19 6.82
C ASN A 552 -40.14 -13.43 7.31
N ASP A 553 -40.90 -13.26 8.39
CA ASP A 553 -41.76 -14.31 8.98
C ASP A 553 -42.91 -14.80 8.05
N HIS A 554 -43.06 -14.17 6.87
CA HIS A 554 -43.97 -14.59 5.80
C HIS A 554 -43.41 -15.70 4.91
N LEU A 555 -42.10 -16.00 5.03
CA LEU A 555 -41.46 -17.18 4.44
C LEU A 555 -41.56 -18.33 5.44
N ASP A 556 -41.74 -19.55 4.97
CA ASP A 556 -41.89 -20.72 5.83
C ASP A 556 -40.66 -20.95 6.73
N ALA A 557 -40.89 -21.56 7.90
CA ALA A 557 -39.81 -21.97 8.79
C ALA A 557 -39.08 -23.20 8.19
N PRO A 558 -37.74 -23.27 8.30
CA PRO A 558 -36.96 -24.39 7.76
C PRO A 558 -37.28 -25.72 8.48
N GLU A 559 -37.86 -26.66 7.74
CA GLU A 559 -37.93 -28.06 8.14
C GLU A 559 -36.51 -28.66 8.21
N SER A 560 -36.21 -29.42 9.27
CA SER A 560 -34.97 -30.19 9.36
C SER A 560 -35.03 -31.40 8.41
N PRO A 561 -34.01 -31.68 7.60
CA PRO A 561 -33.99 -32.87 6.76
C PRO A 561 -33.91 -34.15 7.62
N ILE A 562 -34.40 -35.26 7.09
CA ILE A 562 -34.46 -36.56 7.81
C ILE A 562 -33.05 -37.13 8.08
N CYS A 563 -32.07 -36.75 7.26
CA CYS A 563 -30.67 -37.16 7.32
C CYS A 563 -29.77 -36.04 6.76
N PRO A 564 -28.45 -36.04 7.05
CA PRO A 564 -27.53 -35.08 6.45
C PRO A 564 -27.31 -35.39 4.97
N TYR A 565 -27.17 -34.34 4.14
CA TYR A 565 -26.90 -34.47 2.70
C TYR A 565 -25.56 -35.16 2.41
N SER A 566 -25.52 -35.95 1.33
CA SER A 566 -24.33 -36.68 0.88
C SER A 566 -23.20 -35.77 0.41
N GLU A 567 -23.51 -34.62 -0.19
CA GLU A 567 -22.52 -33.60 -0.59
C GLU A 567 -22.70 -32.23 0.10
N PRO A 568 -21.61 -31.47 0.30
CA PRO A 568 -21.67 -30.13 0.90
C PRO A 568 -22.30 -29.10 -0.06
N ARG A 569 -23.56 -28.73 0.18
CA ARG A 569 -24.41 -27.85 -0.66
C ARG A 569 -23.90 -26.41 -0.88
N ILE A 570 -22.87 -25.99 -0.14
CA ILE A 570 -22.27 -24.64 -0.25
C ILE A 570 -20.93 -24.69 -1.00
N LYS A 571 -20.71 -23.73 -1.90
CA LYS A 571 -19.42 -23.44 -2.53
C LYS A 571 -18.90 -22.09 -2.01
N LEU A 572 -17.83 -22.13 -1.21
CA LEU A 572 -17.14 -20.92 -0.74
C LEU A 572 -16.19 -20.39 -1.81
N THR A 573 -16.33 -19.12 -2.18
CA THR A 573 -15.39 -18.39 -3.06
C THR A 573 -14.93 -17.10 -2.36
N ALA A 574 -13.62 -16.87 -2.25
CA ALA A 574 -13.10 -15.64 -1.65
C ALA A 574 -13.20 -14.45 -2.63
N ALA A 575 -13.71 -13.31 -2.19
CA ALA A 575 -13.70 -12.05 -2.96
C ALA A 575 -12.55 -11.12 -2.52
N SER A 576 -12.21 -11.11 -1.23
CA SER A 576 -11.06 -10.37 -0.68
C SER A 576 -9.75 -11.16 -0.74
N ASP A 577 -8.64 -10.48 -1.07
CA ASP A 577 -7.30 -11.07 -1.22
C ASP A 577 -6.61 -11.29 0.13
N GLN A 578 -6.80 -12.48 0.69
CA GLN A 578 -6.23 -12.90 1.97
C GLN A 578 -4.70 -12.75 2.05
N LYS A 579 -3.96 -12.83 0.93
CA LYS A 579 -2.48 -12.73 0.95
C LYS A 579 -1.98 -11.33 1.29
N LYS A 580 -2.82 -10.30 1.20
CA LYS A 580 -2.47 -8.93 1.62
C LYS A 580 -2.57 -8.74 3.14
N LEU A 581 -3.33 -9.59 3.82
CA LEU A 581 -3.58 -9.50 5.26
C LEU A 581 -2.47 -10.11 6.12
N SER A 582 -1.58 -10.92 5.54
CA SER A 582 -0.38 -11.46 6.22
C SER A 582 0.76 -10.43 6.39
N TYR A 583 0.44 -9.22 6.86
CA TYR A 583 1.41 -8.17 7.16
C TYR A 583 1.99 -8.32 8.59
N LYS A 584 2.73 -7.32 9.09
CA LYS A 584 3.32 -7.34 10.43
C LYS A 584 3.00 -6.06 11.20
N PRO A 585 2.13 -6.08 12.23
CA PRO A 585 1.58 -4.87 12.84
C PRO A 585 2.49 -4.19 13.89
N LEU A 586 3.68 -4.74 14.15
CA LEU A 586 4.59 -4.28 15.21
C LEU A 586 5.21 -2.89 14.99
N ALA A 587 4.93 -2.19 13.89
CA ALA A 587 5.45 -0.84 13.63
C ALA A 587 4.63 -0.05 12.57
N MET A 588 3.66 0.74 13.02
CA MET A 588 2.95 1.73 12.18
C MET A 588 3.80 3.01 11.99
N LYS A 589 3.91 3.54 10.76
CA LYS A 589 4.56 4.84 10.50
C LYS A 589 3.52 5.93 10.29
N LEU A 590 3.63 7.03 11.04
CA LEU A 590 2.70 8.17 10.94
C LEU A 590 2.62 8.77 9.53
N SER A 591 3.69 8.71 8.73
CA SER A 591 3.65 9.13 7.33
C SER A 591 2.73 8.26 6.48
N GLU A 592 2.87 6.94 6.58
CA GLU A 592 2.10 5.96 5.80
C GLU A 592 0.63 5.97 6.24
N ALA A 593 0.39 5.99 7.56
CA ALA A 593 -0.93 6.21 8.16
C ALA A 593 -1.61 7.50 7.65
N SER A 594 -0.88 8.61 7.58
CA SER A 594 -1.41 9.88 7.05
C SER A 594 -1.69 9.84 5.54
N GLU A 595 -1.01 8.98 4.79
CA GLU A 595 -1.19 8.82 3.34
C GLU A 595 -2.46 8.01 3.07
N ILE A 596 -2.70 6.88 3.77
CA ILE A 596 -3.96 6.12 3.68
C ILE A 596 -5.20 6.96 4.04
N LEU A 597 -5.13 7.77 5.11
CA LEU A 597 -6.26 8.61 5.54
C LEU A 597 -6.60 9.75 4.57
N ASP A 598 -5.65 10.17 3.73
CA ASP A 598 -5.83 11.22 2.73
C ASP A 598 -6.24 10.65 1.36
N ASP A 599 -5.61 9.55 0.93
CA ASP A 599 -5.98 8.83 -0.29
C ASP A 599 -7.47 8.46 -0.27
N ARG A 600 -7.98 8.06 0.90
CA ARG A 600 -9.42 7.78 1.11
C ARG A 600 -10.34 9.00 0.92
N ILE A 601 -9.88 10.22 1.21
CA ILE A 601 -10.66 11.45 0.92
C ILE A 601 -10.63 11.76 -0.58
N ASP A 602 -9.45 11.66 -1.21
CA ASP A 602 -9.29 11.90 -2.65
C ASP A 602 -10.09 10.87 -3.49
N GLU A 603 -10.16 9.60 -3.05
CA GLU A 603 -10.98 8.56 -3.68
C GLU A 603 -12.50 8.85 -3.56
N PHE A 604 -12.97 9.27 -2.37
CA PHE A 604 -14.38 9.66 -2.18
C PHE A 604 -14.75 10.92 -2.98
N MET A 605 -13.82 11.87 -3.16
CA MET A 605 -14.01 13.02 -4.02
C MET A 605 -14.28 12.59 -5.48
N HIS A 606 -13.50 11.66 -6.02
CA HIS A 606 -13.73 11.14 -7.38
C HIS A 606 -15.04 10.36 -7.49
N ILE A 607 -15.43 9.60 -6.47
CA ILE A 607 -16.71 8.89 -6.40
C ILE A 607 -17.91 9.87 -6.44
N VAL A 608 -17.84 10.97 -5.70
CA VAL A 608 -18.86 12.03 -5.68
C VAL A 608 -18.89 12.79 -7.01
N GLN A 609 -17.71 13.10 -7.57
CA GLN A 609 -17.56 13.77 -8.87
C GLN A 609 -18.25 12.98 -10.00
N GLU A 610 -17.96 11.67 -10.12
CA GLU A 610 -18.51 10.81 -11.18
C GLU A 610 -20.03 10.66 -11.08
N HIS A 611 -20.55 10.49 -9.86
CA HIS A 611 -21.98 10.25 -9.62
C HIS A 611 -22.84 11.48 -9.89
N HIS A 612 -22.46 12.64 -9.33
CA HIS A 612 -23.18 13.90 -9.52
C HIS A 612 -22.83 14.61 -10.85
N LYS A 613 -21.82 14.11 -11.59
CA LYS A 613 -21.33 14.63 -12.87
C LYS A 613 -20.81 16.07 -12.80
N LEU A 614 -20.21 16.39 -11.65
CA LEU A 614 -19.64 17.70 -11.32
C LEU A 614 -18.32 17.91 -12.07
N ASP A 615 -18.04 19.15 -12.48
CA ASP A 615 -16.70 19.48 -12.98
C ASP A 615 -15.69 19.57 -11.82
N PHE A 616 -14.42 19.29 -12.12
CA PHE A 616 -13.36 19.39 -11.12
C PHE A 616 -13.16 20.82 -10.59
N SER A 617 -13.53 21.85 -11.34
CA SER A 617 -13.43 23.26 -10.89
C SER A 617 -14.47 23.66 -9.83
N GLU A 618 -15.53 22.86 -9.63
CA GLU A 618 -16.50 23.08 -8.54
C GLU A 618 -15.94 22.67 -7.17
N PHE A 619 -14.90 21.84 -7.14
CA PHE A 619 -14.26 21.38 -5.91
C PHE A 619 -13.22 22.39 -5.42
N GLY A 620 -13.35 22.82 -4.15
CA GLY A 620 -12.53 23.90 -3.59
C GLY A 620 -12.11 23.66 -2.14
N ASN A 621 -11.16 24.47 -1.65
CA ASN A 621 -10.72 24.42 -0.26
C ASN A 621 -11.67 25.17 0.66
N ALA A 622 -12.44 24.46 1.49
CA ALA A 622 -13.33 25.06 2.49
C ALA A 622 -12.62 25.94 3.53
N ALA A 623 -11.32 25.75 3.77
CA ALA A 623 -10.52 26.58 4.67
C ALA A 623 -10.00 27.88 4.02
N ASN A 624 -10.13 28.06 2.71
CA ASN A 624 -9.82 29.33 2.06
C ASN A 624 -11.03 30.28 2.18
N GLN A 625 -10.78 31.54 2.52
CA GLN A 625 -11.80 32.59 2.46
C GLN A 625 -12.20 32.86 0.99
N SER A 626 -13.49 32.75 0.68
CA SER A 626 -14.05 33.06 -0.65
C SER A 626 -15.48 33.59 -0.55
N THR A 627 -15.89 34.38 -1.55
CA THR A 627 -17.29 34.75 -1.81
C THR A 627 -17.98 33.81 -2.80
N THR A 628 -17.25 32.83 -3.36
CA THR A 628 -17.82 31.77 -4.20
C THR A 628 -18.25 30.58 -3.34
N GLU A 629 -19.38 29.98 -3.67
CA GLU A 629 -19.72 28.64 -3.22
C GLU A 629 -18.72 27.62 -3.80
N VAL A 630 -18.38 26.58 -3.03
CA VAL A 630 -17.50 25.48 -3.43
C VAL A 630 -17.99 24.15 -2.87
N ILE A 631 -17.61 23.05 -3.53
CA ILE A 631 -17.81 21.69 -3.03
C ILE A 631 -16.53 21.24 -2.31
N ALA A 632 -16.66 20.87 -1.04
CA ALA A 632 -15.56 20.44 -0.19
C ALA A 632 -15.77 18.99 0.26
N VAL A 633 -14.77 18.15 0.00
CA VAL A 633 -14.75 16.75 0.43
C VAL A 633 -13.69 16.56 1.50
N GLY A 634 -14.05 15.93 2.61
CA GLY A 634 -13.19 15.76 3.77
C GLY A 634 -13.76 14.79 4.79
N ARG A 635 -12.98 14.47 5.81
CA ARG A 635 -13.41 13.63 6.95
C ARG A 635 -13.88 14.50 8.11
N ILE A 636 -15.01 14.13 8.72
CA ILE A 636 -15.51 14.76 9.95
C ILE A 636 -14.52 14.49 11.08
N ALA A 637 -14.16 15.53 11.83
CA ALA A 637 -13.29 15.44 12.99
C ALA A 637 -13.76 16.37 14.13
N SER A 638 -13.07 16.29 15.27
CA SER A 638 -13.21 17.20 16.40
C SER A 638 -12.03 18.18 16.46
N ASP A 639 -12.27 19.43 16.86
CA ASP A 639 -11.20 20.36 17.30
C ASP A 639 -10.82 20.13 18.77
N ALA A 640 -11.80 19.79 19.61
CA ALA A 640 -11.63 19.49 21.02
C ALA A 640 -10.72 18.27 21.19
N PRO A 641 -9.67 18.34 22.04
CA PRO A 641 -8.68 17.27 22.19
C PRO A 641 -9.21 16.06 22.97
N GLU A 642 -10.25 16.25 23.79
CA GLU A 642 -10.91 15.21 24.59
C GLU A 642 -12.43 15.47 24.59
N GLY A 643 -13.24 14.41 24.63
CA GLY A 643 -14.69 14.49 24.72
C GLY A 643 -15.43 13.68 23.65
N LYS A 644 -16.74 13.87 23.54
CA LYS A 644 -17.57 13.37 22.45
C LYS A 644 -17.78 14.47 21.40
N LEU A 645 -17.80 14.09 20.12
CA LEU A 645 -18.16 14.97 19.01
C LEU A 645 -19.50 15.68 19.25
N ASN A 646 -19.49 17.01 19.17
CA ASN A 646 -20.67 17.84 19.39
C ASN A 646 -20.75 18.97 18.36
N ALA A 647 -21.89 19.65 18.27
CA ALA A 647 -22.16 20.63 17.22
C ALA A 647 -21.24 21.88 17.25
N ALA A 648 -20.63 22.21 18.39
CA ALA A 648 -19.66 23.30 18.49
C ALA A 648 -18.24 22.84 18.10
N SER A 649 -17.90 21.58 18.38
CA SER A 649 -16.58 21.00 18.09
C SER A 649 -16.45 20.40 16.68
N LEU A 650 -17.45 20.62 15.81
CA LEU A 650 -17.57 19.96 14.52
C LEU A 650 -16.67 20.64 13.47
N VAL A 651 -15.66 19.92 12.99
CA VAL A 651 -14.75 20.40 11.93
C VAL A 651 -14.68 19.43 10.75
N LEU A 652 -14.47 19.97 9.55
CA LEU A 652 -14.10 19.22 8.35
C LEU A 652 -12.58 19.22 8.19
N GLU A 653 -11.97 18.05 8.09
CA GLU A 653 -10.56 17.88 7.75
C GLU A 653 -10.42 17.43 6.29
N MET A 654 -9.83 18.28 5.45
CA MET A 654 -9.68 18.02 4.01
C MET A 654 -8.34 17.35 3.67
N SER A 655 -8.24 16.70 2.51
CA SER A 655 -6.98 16.09 2.06
C SER A 655 -5.87 17.12 1.87
N ARG A 656 -4.60 16.70 1.98
CA ARG A 656 -3.44 17.56 1.67
C ARG A 656 -3.40 18.03 0.22
N ARG A 657 -4.10 17.37 -0.70
CA ARG A 657 -4.20 17.79 -2.10
C ARG A 657 -5.13 18.98 -2.28
N MET A 658 -6.34 18.92 -1.71
CA MET A 658 -7.39 19.91 -1.95
C MET A 658 -7.43 21.02 -0.89
N GLY A 659 -7.34 20.67 0.39
CA GLY A 659 -7.42 21.62 1.50
C GLY A 659 -6.13 21.78 2.30
N GLY A 660 -5.00 21.24 1.81
CA GLY A 660 -3.70 21.35 2.46
C GLY A 660 -3.57 20.59 3.80
N GLY A 661 -4.54 19.76 4.16
CA GLY A 661 -4.62 19.11 5.48
C GLY A 661 -5.16 20.04 6.58
N LEU A 662 -5.80 21.15 6.22
CA LEU A 662 -6.41 22.08 7.16
C LEU A 662 -7.75 21.55 7.71
N ARG A 663 -8.10 22.03 8.91
CA ARG A 663 -9.41 21.84 9.54
C ARG A 663 -10.17 23.16 9.54
N ILE A 664 -11.47 23.11 9.30
CA ILE A 664 -12.38 24.27 9.31
C ILE A 664 -13.67 23.93 10.06
N HIS A 665 -14.21 24.85 10.86
CA HIS A 665 -15.47 24.63 11.57
C HIS A 665 -16.66 24.56 10.59
N LEU A 666 -17.58 23.64 10.84
CA LEU A 666 -18.78 23.48 10.03
C LEU A 666 -19.98 24.17 10.67
N ASN A 667 -20.50 25.21 10.02
CA ASN A 667 -21.75 25.84 10.41
C ASN A 667 -22.92 25.22 9.61
N MET A 668 -23.64 24.31 10.26
CA MET A 668 -24.78 23.59 9.68
C MET A 668 -26.11 24.38 9.74
N GLY A 669 -26.14 25.53 10.43
CA GLY A 669 -27.36 26.30 10.68
C GLY A 669 -28.50 25.44 11.25
N ASN A 670 -29.70 25.56 10.67
CA ASN A 670 -30.90 24.82 11.07
C ASN A 670 -31.06 23.46 10.35
N LYS A 671 -30.04 22.95 9.65
CA LYS A 671 -30.16 21.73 8.84
C LYS A 671 -30.10 20.46 9.70
N SER A 672 -30.80 19.42 9.25
CA SER A 672 -30.68 18.06 9.80
C SER A 672 -29.40 17.39 9.30
N TYR A 673 -28.64 16.79 10.20
CA TYR A 673 -27.43 16.03 9.87
C TYR A 673 -27.20 14.89 10.86
N SER A 674 -26.41 13.90 10.46
CA SER A 674 -26.13 12.71 11.26
C SER A 674 -24.70 12.29 10.94
N PHE A 675 -23.76 12.64 11.83
CA PHE A 675 -22.32 12.53 11.58
C PHE A 675 -21.58 11.76 12.67
N PHE A 676 -20.42 11.20 12.36
CA PHE A 676 -19.51 10.59 13.33
C PHE A 676 -18.02 10.83 12.96
N PRO A 677 -17.07 10.74 13.91
CA PRO A 677 -15.64 10.96 13.64
C PRO A 677 -15.08 10.02 12.56
N GLY A 678 -14.36 10.57 11.58
CA GLY A 678 -13.74 9.82 10.49
C GLY A 678 -14.63 9.59 9.27
N GLN A 679 -15.94 9.86 9.38
CA GLN A 679 -16.85 9.81 8.24
C GLN A 679 -16.40 10.77 7.15
N VAL A 680 -16.18 10.27 5.94
CA VAL A 680 -15.93 11.11 4.76
C VAL A 680 -17.27 11.65 4.28
N VAL A 681 -17.34 12.96 4.05
CA VAL A 681 -18.54 13.69 3.62
C VAL A 681 -18.20 14.63 2.46
N ALA A 682 -19.20 14.94 1.64
CA ALA A 682 -19.13 15.98 0.61
C ALA A 682 -20.13 17.08 0.96
N LEU A 683 -19.63 18.30 1.12
CA LEU A 683 -20.40 19.45 1.60
C LEU A 683 -20.25 20.60 0.60
N LYS A 684 -21.38 21.14 0.14
CA LYS A 684 -21.43 22.31 -0.74
C LYS A 684 -21.79 23.53 0.11
N GLY A 685 -21.08 24.64 -0.07
CA GLY A 685 -21.20 25.80 0.82
C GLY A 685 -20.12 26.86 0.64
N ILE A 686 -19.99 27.76 1.61
CA ILE A 686 -19.20 28.99 1.47
C ILE A 686 -18.47 29.36 2.77
N ASN A 687 -17.24 29.88 2.66
CA ASN A 687 -16.46 30.42 3.79
C ASN A 687 -16.11 31.90 3.53
N THR A 688 -17.01 32.80 3.93
CA THR A 688 -16.79 34.26 3.77
C THR A 688 -15.91 34.87 4.87
N SER A 689 -15.68 34.15 5.99
CA SER A 689 -15.03 34.68 7.20
C SER A 689 -13.55 34.29 7.36
N GLY A 690 -13.12 33.24 6.65
CA GLY A 690 -11.86 32.51 6.87
C GLY A 690 -11.95 31.45 7.96
N ASN A 691 -12.92 31.52 8.88
CA ASN A 691 -12.94 30.75 10.13
C ASN A 691 -14.02 29.67 10.22
N GLU A 692 -15.10 29.77 9.42
CA GLU A 692 -16.18 28.80 9.37
C GLU A 692 -16.63 28.54 7.93
N PHE A 693 -16.93 27.29 7.60
CA PHE A 693 -17.58 26.91 6.35
C PHE A 693 -19.08 26.73 6.61
N VAL A 694 -19.89 27.63 6.04
CA VAL A 694 -21.34 27.60 6.13
C VAL A 694 -21.86 26.62 5.09
N VAL A 695 -22.43 25.50 5.56
CA VAL A 695 -22.87 24.40 4.69
C VAL A 695 -24.21 24.74 4.09
N GLU A 696 -24.27 24.89 2.77
CA GLU A 696 -25.50 25.04 2.01
C GLU A 696 -26.19 23.68 1.82
N GLU A 697 -25.44 22.64 1.44
CA GLU A 697 -25.99 21.32 1.12
C GLU A 697 -25.02 20.20 1.52
N VAL A 698 -25.57 19.04 1.89
CA VAL A 698 -24.81 17.79 2.12
C VAL A 698 -25.09 16.89 0.93
N LEU A 699 -24.06 16.62 0.12
CA LEU A 699 -24.21 15.81 -1.10
C LEU A 699 -24.24 14.32 -0.77
N GLU A 700 -25.13 13.58 -1.43
CA GLU A 700 -25.26 12.14 -1.24
C GLU A 700 -24.01 11.40 -1.72
N ILE A 701 -23.55 10.41 -0.93
CA ILE A 701 -22.45 9.52 -1.30
C ILE A 701 -23.05 8.27 -1.94
N PRO A 702 -22.73 7.96 -3.21
CA PRO A 702 -23.30 6.80 -3.89
C PRO A 702 -22.84 5.50 -3.25
N LEU A 703 -23.79 4.58 -3.05
CA LEU A 703 -23.52 3.23 -2.60
C LEU A 703 -22.80 2.41 -3.70
N LEU A 704 -22.18 1.29 -3.31
CA LEU A 704 -21.69 0.29 -4.26
C LEU A 704 -22.86 -0.37 -5.04
N PRO A 705 -22.63 -0.92 -6.24
CA PRO A 705 -23.66 -1.71 -6.94
C PRO A 705 -24.07 -2.94 -6.12
N ASN A 706 -25.30 -3.42 -6.29
CA ASN A 706 -25.76 -4.66 -5.68
C ASN A 706 -24.99 -5.88 -6.23
N ALA A 707 -24.86 -6.93 -5.42
CA ALA A 707 -24.37 -8.22 -5.90
C ALA A 707 -25.33 -8.84 -6.93
N ALA A 708 -24.75 -9.35 -8.02
CA ALA A 708 -25.48 -9.93 -9.14
C ALA A 708 -24.65 -11.02 -9.84
N SER A 709 -25.33 -11.95 -10.49
CA SER A 709 -24.74 -13.11 -11.19
C SER A 709 -25.42 -13.34 -12.54
N THR A 710 -24.76 -14.06 -13.45
CA THR A 710 -25.41 -14.49 -14.70
C THR A 710 -26.48 -15.57 -14.41
N PRO A 711 -27.54 -15.69 -15.24
CA PRO A 711 -28.54 -16.75 -15.09
C PRO A 711 -27.94 -18.17 -15.09
N SER A 712 -26.86 -18.39 -15.86
CA SER A 712 -26.12 -19.65 -15.89
C SER A 712 -25.43 -19.97 -14.55
N ALA A 713 -24.81 -18.97 -13.91
CA ALA A 713 -24.23 -19.13 -12.58
C ALA A 713 -25.33 -19.41 -11.53
N LEU A 714 -26.45 -18.69 -11.57
CA LEU A 714 -27.59 -18.92 -10.67
C LEU A 714 -28.19 -20.33 -10.85
N ALA A 715 -28.29 -20.84 -12.08
CA ALA A 715 -28.73 -22.21 -12.34
C ALA A 715 -27.74 -23.24 -11.77
N ALA A 716 -26.43 -23.05 -11.96
CA ALA A 716 -25.41 -23.93 -11.40
C ALA A 716 -25.38 -23.91 -9.85
N HIS A 717 -25.66 -22.76 -9.23
CA HIS A 717 -25.83 -22.66 -7.78
C HIS A 717 -27.10 -23.35 -7.30
N ARG A 718 -28.24 -23.13 -7.98
CA ARG A 718 -29.53 -23.76 -7.68
C ARG A 718 -29.47 -25.29 -7.79
N GLU A 719 -28.77 -25.83 -8.78
CA GLU A 719 -28.59 -27.28 -8.90
C GLU A 719 -27.74 -27.83 -7.75
N LYS A 720 -26.69 -27.11 -7.34
CA LYS A 720 -25.91 -27.48 -6.15
C LYS A 720 -26.73 -27.48 -4.85
N LEU A 721 -27.85 -26.75 -4.78
CA LEU A 721 -28.76 -26.79 -3.62
C LEU A 721 -29.51 -28.12 -3.47
N ARG A 722 -29.51 -29.02 -4.46
CA ARG A 722 -30.12 -30.37 -4.31
C ARG A 722 -29.34 -31.27 -3.36
N GLY A 723 -28.00 -31.18 -3.36
CA GLY A 723 -27.12 -31.87 -2.40
C GLY A 723 -26.98 -33.40 -2.58
N ASP A 724 -27.76 -34.01 -3.46
CA ASP A 724 -27.72 -35.43 -3.82
C ASP A 724 -27.90 -35.56 -5.36
N PRO A 725 -26.96 -36.20 -6.09
CA PRO A 725 -27.07 -36.42 -7.54
C PRO A 725 -28.23 -37.33 -7.96
N ASP A 726 -28.68 -38.24 -7.09
CA ASP A 726 -29.72 -39.23 -7.40
C ASP A 726 -31.12 -38.78 -6.92
N ALA A 727 -31.29 -37.49 -6.62
CA ALA A 727 -32.57 -36.89 -6.19
C ALA A 727 -33.65 -37.01 -7.27
N MET A 728 -34.52 -38.02 -7.14
CA MET A 728 -35.56 -38.43 -8.11
C MET A 728 -36.63 -37.38 -8.49
N ASP A 729 -36.64 -36.21 -7.86
CA ASP A 729 -37.63 -35.14 -8.08
C ASP A 729 -36.93 -33.88 -8.65
N THR A 730 -36.83 -33.83 -9.98
CA THR A 730 -36.25 -32.69 -10.72
C THR A 730 -37.16 -31.47 -10.75
N ASP A 731 -38.46 -31.67 -10.57
CA ASP A 731 -39.49 -30.70 -10.92
C ASP A 731 -39.86 -29.79 -9.72
N SER A 732 -39.53 -30.22 -8.50
CA SER A 732 -39.60 -29.42 -7.28
C SER A 732 -38.49 -28.34 -7.16
N ASP A 733 -38.80 -27.28 -6.41
CA ASP A 733 -37.79 -26.34 -5.91
C ASP A 733 -36.84 -27.07 -4.93
N PRO A 734 -35.51 -26.88 -5.01
CA PRO A 734 -34.60 -27.46 -4.04
C PRO A 734 -34.79 -26.81 -2.66
N ALA A 735 -34.57 -27.59 -1.61
CA ALA A 735 -34.68 -27.13 -0.22
C ALA A 735 -33.86 -25.85 0.05
N PRO A 736 -34.24 -25.01 1.03
CA PRO A 736 -33.42 -23.86 1.43
C PRO A 736 -32.07 -24.28 2.01
N LEU A 737 -31.14 -23.33 2.17
CA LEU A 737 -29.95 -23.48 3.01
C LEU A 737 -30.25 -23.05 4.44
N ASN A 738 -29.83 -23.86 5.42
CA ASN A 738 -29.89 -23.60 6.86
C ASN A 738 -28.48 -23.19 7.35
N ILE A 739 -28.27 -21.90 7.64
CA ILE A 739 -26.96 -21.34 8.00
C ILE A 739 -27.01 -20.72 9.40
N PHE A 740 -26.10 -21.12 10.28
CA PHE A 740 -25.98 -20.61 11.65
C PHE A 740 -24.88 -19.54 11.74
N TYR A 741 -25.17 -18.44 12.42
CA TYR A 741 -24.27 -17.32 12.69
C TYR A 741 -24.14 -17.06 14.18
N ALA A 742 -22.92 -17.16 14.72
CA ALA A 742 -22.63 -16.95 16.13
C ALA A 742 -21.35 -16.14 16.34
N SER A 743 -21.21 -15.55 17.53
CA SER A 743 -20.10 -14.65 17.87
C SER A 743 -19.64 -14.83 19.31
N GLY A 744 -18.33 -14.87 19.51
CA GLY A 744 -17.73 -15.09 20.83
C GLY A 744 -17.84 -13.89 21.77
N PRO A 745 -17.81 -14.09 23.11
CA PRO A 745 -17.30 -15.28 23.79
C PRO A 745 -18.17 -16.54 23.68
N TYR A 746 -17.53 -17.70 23.80
CA TYR A 746 -18.15 -19.04 23.68
C TYR A 746 -18.27 -19.81 25.01
N THR A 747 -17.84 -19.19 26.12
CA THR A 747 -17.96 -19.68 27.51
C THR A 747 -18.34 -18.50 28.43
N ALA A 748 -18.81 -18.76 29.65
CA ALA A 748 -19.16 -17.72 30.64
C ALA A 748 -17.94 -17.35 31.51
N ASP A 749 -17.91 -16.16 32.14
CA ASP A 749 -16.76 -15.64 32.92
C ASP A 749 -16.29 -16.58 34.06
N ASP A 750 -17.16 -17.49 34.52
CA ASP A 750 -16.98 -18.35 35.68
C ASP A 750 -16.41 -19.74 35.37
N ASN A 751 -16.39 -20.19 34.10
CA ASN A 751 -15.85 -21.50 33.72
C ASN A 751 -15.22 -21.53 32.31
N LEU A 752 -14.50 -22.62 32.01
CA LEU A 752 -13.93 -22.90 30.68
C LEU A 752 -14.50 -24.20 30.08
N ASP A 753 -15.76 -24.51 30.41
CA ASP A 753 -16.44 -25.74 29.96
C ASP A 753 -17.10 -25.57 28.58
N PHE A 754 -17.12 -24.35 28.03
CA PHE A 754 -17.64 -24.02 26.70
C PHE A 754 -19.08 -24.52 26.45
N GLU A 755 -19.90 -24.52 27.50
CA GLU A 755 -21.29 -24.98 27.49
C GLU A 755 -22.15 -24.31 26.37
N PRO A 756 -22.04 -22.99 26.10
CA PRO A 756 -22.71 -22.34 24.97
C PRO A 756 -22.25 -22.85 23.59
N LEU A 757 -20.95 -23.16 23.43
CA LEU A 757 -20.41 -23.73 22.20
C LEU A 757 -20.94 -25.15 21.96
N HIS A 758 -21.00 -25.96 23.02
CA HIS A 758 -21.57 -27.31 22.94
C HIS A 758 -23.04 -27.26 22.53
N ALA A 759 -23.86 -26.44 23.21
CA ALA A 759 -25.25 -26.24 22.84
C ALA A 759 -25.42 -25.78 21.38
N LEU A 760 -24.55 -24.89 20.88
CA LEU A 760 -24.61 -24.39 19.50
C LEU A 760 -24.25 -25.49 18.48
N CYS A 761 -23.21 -26.26 18.77
CA CYS A 761 -22.79 -27.38 17.94
C CYS A 761 -23.84 -28.50 17.91
N ASP A 762 -24.44 -28.82 19.06
CA ASP A 762 -25.47 -29.84 19.15
C ASP A 762 -26.74 -29.38 18.40
N GLN A 763 -27.18 -28.12 18.52
CA GLN A 763 -28.29 -27.56 17.72
C GLN A 763 -28.00 -27.50 16.20
N ALA A 764 -26.75 -27.25 15.79
CA ALA A 764 -26.35 -27.30 14.39
C ALA A 764 -26.31 -28.74 13.82
N ALA A 765 -26.11 -29.74 14.69
CA ALA A 765 -26.23 -31.16 14.35
C ALA A 765 -27.71 -31.59 14.26
N ASP A 766 -28.52 -31.29 15.28
CA ASP A 766 -29.95 -31.63 15.36
C ASP A 766 -30.79 -31.05 14.21
N THR A 767 -30.36 -29.93 13.64
CA THR A 767 -31.01 -29.27 12.49
C THR A 767 -30.27 -29.46 11.17
N TYR A 768 -29.24 -30.31 11.13
CA TYR A 768 -28.37 -30.60 9.99
C TYR A 768 -27.98 -29.35 9.18
N ALA A 769 -27.45 -28.33 9.85
CA ALA A 769 -27.10 -27.06 9.23
C ALA A 769 -26.08 -27.22 8.08
N ASP A 770 -26.29 -26.51 6.97
CA ASP A 770 -25.38 -26.52 5.81
C ASP A 770 -24.06 -25.80 6.12
N ALA A 771 -24.12 -24.76 6.94
CA ALA A 771 -22.95 -24.03 7.42
C ALA A 771 -23.12 -23.49 8.84
N LEU A 772 -21.98 -23.43 9.54
CA LEU A 772 -21.84 -22.77 10.83
C LEU A 772 -20.71 -21.74 10.72
N VAL A 773 -21.06 -20.47 10.88
CA VAL A 773 -20.17 -19.33 10.72
C VAL A 773 -20.00 -18.64 12.08
N MET A 774 -18.77 -18.55 12.54
CA MET A 774 -18.42 -18.20 13.91
C MET A 774 -17.37 -17.09 13.92
N THR A 775 -17.67 -15.95 14.54
CA THR A 775 -16.67 -14.90 14.78
C THR A 775 -16.05 -15.05 16.17
N GLY A 776 -14.76 -14.74 16.31
CA GLY A 776 -14.08 -14.72 17.60
C GLY A 776 -14.56 -13.59 18.52
N PRO A 777 -14.04 -13.51 19.76
CA PRO A 777 -12.99 -14.37 20.30
C PRO A 777 -13.45 -15.81 20.59
N PHE A 778 -12.67 -16.79 20.14
CA PHE A 778 -12.84 -18.20 20.44
C PHE A 778 -12.27 -18.54 21.82
N ILE A 779 -11.02 -18.15 22.07
CA ILE A 779 -10.40 -18.10 23.40
C ILE A 779 -10.08 -16.64 23.68
N ASP A 780 -10.93 -16.01 24.49
CA ASP A 780 -10.91 -14.58 24.76
C ASP A 780 -9.78 -14.21 25.73
N SER A 781 -8.84 -13.37 25.29
CA SER A 781 -7.75 -12.83 26.13
C SER A 781 -8.26 -12.02 27.31
N GLU A 782 -9.52 -11.56 27.24
CA GLU A 782 -10.20 -10.76 28.25
C GLU A 782 -11.10 -11.59 29.19
N HIS A 783 -11.10 -12.93 29.07
CA HIS A 783 -11.78 -13.84 29.99
C HIS A 783 -11.03 -13.92 31.34
N PRO A 784 -11.71 -13.93 32.51
CA PRO A 784 -11.02 -13.84 33.81
C PRO A 784 -9.96 -14.92 34.01
N LEU A 785 -10.32 -16.19 33.81
CA LEU A 785 -9.43 -17.34 34.04
C LEU A 785 -8.28 -17.40 33.02
N ILE A 786 -8.49 -16.94 31.78
CA ILE A 786 -7.45 -16.88 30.75
C ILE A 786 -6.45 -15.75 31.07
N ALA A 787 -6.93 -14.62 31.61
CA ALA A 787 -6.11 -13.48 31.98
C ALA A 787 -5.30 -13.70 33.27
N THR A 788 -5.83 -14.45 34.24
CA THR A 788 -5.07 -14.87 35.43
C THR A 788 -4.15 -16.07 35.17
N GLY A 789 -4.50 -16.94 34.22
CA GLY A 789 -3.88 -18.25 34.05
C GLY A 789 -4.32 -19.28 35.11
N ASP A 790 -5.40 -19.01 35.84
CA ASP A 790 -5.91 -19.82 36.96
C ASP A 790 -6.93 -20.87 36.47
N PHE A 791 -6.45 -21.86 35.72
CA PHE A 791 -7.24 -23.00 35.23
C PHE A 791 -6.38 -24.22 34.91
N ASP A 792 -6.96 -25.41 35.10
CA ASP A 792 -6.37 -26.68 34.67
C ASP A 792 -6.83 -27.08 33.26
N LEU A 793 -6.07 -27.96 32.60
CA LEU A 793 -6.51 -28.64 31.37
C LEU A 793 -7.26 -29.95 31.72
N PRO A 794 -8.16 -30.45 30.85
CA PRO A 794 -8.86 -31.72 31.06
C PRO A 794 -7.88 -32.89 31.20
N GLU A 795 -8.23 -33.92 31.97
CA GLU A 795 -7.37 -35.11 32.20
C GLU A 795 -6.93 -35.82 30.91
N GLU A 796 -7.69 -35.69 29.83
CA GLU A 796 -7.37 -36.22 28.48
C GLU A 796 -6.20 -35.49 27.79
N ALA A 797 -5.79 -34.32 28.29
CA ALA A 797 -4.74 -33.48 27.71
C ALA A 797 -3.34 -34.00 28.06
N VAL A 798 -2.95 -35.15 27.50
CA VAL A 798 -1.62 -35.75 27.65
C VAL A 798 -0.56 -34.89 26.93
N VAL A 799 -0.13 -33.82 27.59
CA VAL A 799 0.88 -32.84 27.17
C VAL A 799 1.72 -32.46 28.39
N ASP A 800 3.02 -32.28 28.20
CA ASP A 800 3.92 -31.80 29.25
C ASP A 800 3.59 -30.34 29.60
N SER A 801 3.37 -30.04 30.89
CA SER A 801 2.93 -28.72 31.39
C SER A 801 3.85 -27.60 30.93
N ASP A 802 5.16 -27.86 30.93
CA ASP A 802 6.20 -26.90 30.59
C ASP A 802 6.26 -26.60 29.09
N THR A 803 5.46 -27.33 28.28
CA THR A 803 5.33 -27.17 26.83
C THR A 803 3.93 -26.74 26.38
N ALA A 804 2.98 -26.57 27.32
CA ALA A 804 1.62 -26.18 27.01
C ALA A 804 1.54 -24.75 26.42
N THR A 805 0.58 -24.53 25.52
CA THR A 805 0.38 -23.24 24.83
C THR A 805 -1.10 -22.93 24.71
N MET A 806 -1.47 -21.69 24.36
CA MET A 806 -2.87 -21.36 24.07
C MET A 806 -3.44 -22.13 22.86
N SER A 807 -2.59 -22.57 21.91
CA SER A 807 -2.98 -23.54 20.86
C SER A 807 -3.43 -24.87 21.47
N THR A 808 -2.77 -25.32 22.54
CA THR A 808 -3.14 -26.52 23.32
C THR A 808 -4.49 -26.34 24.01
N VAL A 809 -4.73 -25.18 24.65
CA VAL A 809 -6.01 -24.83 25.29
C VAL A 809 -7.16 -24.91 24.28
N PHE A 810 -7.03 -24.25 23.13
CA PHE A 810 -8.02 -24.32 22.05
C PHE A 810 -8.25 -25.77 21.56
N LYS A 811 -7.18 -26.53 21.38
CA LYS A 811 -7.25 -27.92 20.89
C LYS A 811 -8.07 -28.83 21.80
N TYR A 812 -7.97 -28.68 23.12
CA TYR A 812 -8.64 -29.55 24.09
C TYR A 812 -9.97 -29.02 24.62
N LEU A 813 -10.22 -27.69 24.60
CA LEU A 813 -11.49 -27.12 25.08
C LEU A 813 -12.46 -26.74 23.95
N PHE A 814 -11.95 -26.20 22.83
CA PHE A 814 -12.82 -25.65 21.76
C PHE A 814 -13.04 -26.65 20.61
N SER A 815 -11.97 -27.28 20.12
CA SER A 815 -12.05 -28.20 18.98
C SER A 815 -12.90 -29.47 19.18
N PRO A 816 -13.09 -30.06 20.38
CA PRO A 816 -13.94 -31.23 20.55
C PRO A 816 -15.40 -31.00 20.15
N ALA A 817 -15.95 -29.82 20.41
CA ALA A 817 -17.32 -29.47 20.02
C ALA A 817 -17.51 -29.50 18.49
N LEU A 818 -16.57 -28.90 17.75
CA LEU A 818 -16.60 -28.89 16.28
C LEU A 818 -16.33 -30.29 15.68
N ASN A 819 -15.48 -31.10 16.33
CA ASN A 819 -15.25 -32.48 15.90
C ASN A 819 -16.51 -33.35 16.13
N ARG A 820 -17.26 -33.16 17.23
CA ARG A 820 -18.57 -33.82 17.46
C ARG A 820 -19.59 -33.45 16.38
N LEU A 821 -19.73 -32.16 16.08
CA LEU A 821 -20.62 -31.65 15.03
C LEU A 821 -20.32 -32.28 13.66
N VAL A 822 -19.04 -32.34 13.27
CA VAL A 822 -18.63 -32.95 11.98
C VAL A 822 -18.80 -34.48 11.97
N SER A 823 -18.81 -35.14 13.13
CA SER A 823 -19.18 -36.56 13.23
C SER A 823 -20.67 -36.82 13.02
N ALA A 824 -21.55 -35.88 13.40
CA ALA A 824 -23.00 -35.97 13.19
C ALA A 824 -23.43 -35.48 11.79
N ASN A 825 -22.76 -34.45 11.26
CA ASN A 825 -23.00 -33.88 9.93
C ASN A 825 -21.66 -33.70 9.18
N PRO A 826 -21.20 -34.71 8.42
CA PRO A 826 -19.92 -34.66 7.70
C PRO A 826 -19.84 -33.59 6.59
N SER A 827 -21.00 -33.14 6.09
CA SER A 827 -21.12 -32.22 4.94
C SER A 827 -21.16 -30.73 5.33
N ILE A 828 -21.18 -30.42 6.64
CA ILE A 828 -21.26 -29.05 7.14
C ILE A 828 -20.05 -28.19 6.77
N THR A 829 -20.31 -26.96 6.32
CA THR A 829 -19.28 -25.95 6.05
C THR A 829 -19.06 -25.06 7.27
N ILE A 830 -18.00 -25.34 8.05
CA ILE A 830 -17.64 -24.52 9.23
C ILE A 830 -16.67 -23.40 8.81
N LEU A 831 -16.99 -22.16 9.18
CA LEU A 831 -16.17 -20.97 8.92
C LEU A 831 -15.85 -20.24 10.24
N LEU A 832 -14.57 -19.99 10.48
CA LEU A 832 -14.07 -19.29 11.65
C LEU A 832 -13.43 -17.96 11.22
N VAL A 833 -13.91 -16.85 11.78
CA VAL A 833 -13.36 -15.49 11.58
C VAL A 833 -12.72 -15.05 12.90
N PRO A 834 -11.39 -14.81 12.95
CA PRO A 834 -10.71 -14.44 14.19
C PRO A 834 -11.10 -13.04 14.67
N SER A 835 -10.71 -12.72 15.91
CA SER A 835 -10.88 -11.41 16.52
C SER A 835 -9.57 -10.93 17.14
N VAL A 836 -9.40 -9.61 17.30
CA VAL A 836 -8.21 -9.03 17.98
C VAL A 836 -8.14 -9.34 19.48
N ARG A 837 -9.14 -10.08 20.00
CA ARG A 837 -9.22 -10.66 21.35
C ARG A 837 -8.88 -12.16 21.41
N ASP A 838 -8.59 -12.81 20.27
CA ASP A 838 -8.19 -14.22 20.27
C ASP A 838 -6.75 -14.39 20.77
N VAL A 839 -6.58 -14.94 21.98
CA VAL A 839 -5.25 -15.17 22.58
C VAL A 839 -4.40 -16.21 21.82
N ILE A 840 -5.02 -16.95 20.89
CA ILE A 840 -4.34 -17.88 19.98
C ILE A 840 -3.67 -17.19 18.78
N ASP A 841 -4.05 -15.95 18.46
CA ASP A 841 -3.52 -15.25 17.29
C ASP A 841 -2.29 -14.39 17.65
N LYS A 842 -1.36 -14.32 16.70
CA LYS A 842 -0.14 -13.52 16.75
C LYS A 842 -0.32 -12.20 16.00
N HIS A 843 -1.40 -12.05 15.21
CA HIS A 843 -1.78 -10.80 14.54
C HIS A 843 -2.76 -9.99 15.42
N VAL A 844 -2.21 -9.30 16.41
CA VAL A 844 -2.97 -8.54 17.44
C VAL A 844 -3.52 -7.17 16.97
N SER A 845 -3.91 -7.05 15.70
CA SER A 845 -4.42 -5.80 15.11
C SER A 845 -5.43 -6.05 14.01
N TRP A 846 -6.28 -5.05 13.76
CA TRP A 846 -7.26 -5.06 12.67
C TRP A 846 -6.80 -4.12 11.52
N PRO A 847 -6.91 -4.49 10.24
CA PRO A 847 -7.32 -5.82 9.72
C PRO A 847 -6.34 -6.97 10.06
N GLN A 848 -6.88 -8.18 10.18
CA GLN A 848 -6.24 -9.33 10.82
C GLN A 848 -6.12 -10.52 9.85
N ASP A 849 -5.00 -11.24 9.88
CA ASP A 849 -4.75 -12.46 9.09
C ASP A 849 -5.54 -13.69 9.63
N SER A 850 -5.44 -14.81 8.94
CA SER A 850 -5.99 -16.11 9.36
C SER A 850 -5.03 -16.88 10.29
N VAL A 851 -5.59 -17.45 11.37
CA VAL A 851 -4.80 -18.21 12.37
C VAL A 851 -4.30 -19.55 11.81
N LEU A 852 -3.09 -19.96 12.21
CA LEU A 852 -2.44 -21.20 11.76
C LEU A 852 -3.15 -22.47 12.27
N LYS A 853 -4.08 -23.00 11.46
CA LYS A 853 -4.91 -24.19 11.74
C LYS A 853 -4.16 -25.43 12.27
N LYS A 854 -2.88 -25.64 11.92
CA LYS A 854 -2.16 -26.91 12.12
C LYS A 854 -2.10 -27.38 13.58
N GLU A 855 -2.00 -26.45 14.53
CA GLU A 855 -1.84 -26.76 15.96
C GLU A 855 -3.18 -26.90 16.71
N LEU A 856 -4.28 -26.41 16.12
CA LEU A 856 -5.57 -26.21 16.79
C LEU A 856 -6.48 -27.45 16.84
N GLY A 857 -6.13 -28.55 16.16
CA GLY A 857 -6.93 -29.78 16.16
C GLY A 857 -8.28 -29.73 15.44
N LEU A 858 -8.49 -28.72 14.59
CA LEU A 858 -9.75 -28.46 13.88
C LEU A 858 -10.06 -29.49 12.77
N PRO A 859 -11.34 -29.89 12.56
CA PRO A 859 -11.75 -30.83 11.54
C PRO A 859 -11.46 -30.32 10.12
N LYS A 860 -11.39 -31.23 9.13
CA LYS A 860 -11.02 -30.89 7.73
C LYS A 860 -11.95 -29.83 7.11
N THR A 861 -13.26 -29.91 7.39
CA THR A 861 -14.31 -29.00 6.90
C THR A 861 -14.15 -27.57 7.42
N ALA A 862 -13.69 -27.38 8.66
CA ALA A 862 -13.53 -26.05 9.27
C ALA A 862 -12.44 -25.22 8.58
N ARG A 863 -12.76 -23.98 8.19
CA ARG A 863 -11.83 -23.04 7.56
C ARG A 863 -11.69 -21.79 8.42
N ILE A 864 -10.46 -21.41 8.74
CA ILE A 864 -10.17 -20.08 9.29
C ILE A 864 -9.95 -19.13 8.11
N VAL A 865 -10.54 -17.94 8.18
CA VAL A 865 -10.31 -16.85 7.22
C VAL A 865 -9.79 -15.60 7.94
N THR A 866 -9.63 -14.51 7.21
CA THR A 866 -9.17 -13.22 7.75
C THR A 866 -10.31 -12.43 8.41
N ASN A 867 -9.98 -11.35 9.10
CA ASN A 867 -10.96 -10.44 9.70
C ASN A 867 -10.63 -8.97 9.31
N PRO A 868 -11.45 -8.29 8.49
CA PRO A 868 -12.71 -8.75 7.94
C PRO A 868 -12.51 -9.71 6.74
N MET A 869 -13.62 -10.18 6.18
CA MET A 869 -13.65 -11.03 4.99
C MET A 869 -14.88 -10.68 4.15
N THR A 870 -14.74 -10.67 2.81
CA THR A 870 -15.87 -10.71 1.88
C THR A 870 -15.76 -11.97 1.02
N LEU A 871 -16.81 -12.80 1.00
CA LEU A 871 -16.84 -14.08 0.31
C LEU A 871 -18.21 -14.38 -0.30
N SER A 872 -18.26 -15.29 -1.25
CA SER A 872 -19.50 -15.83 -1.83
C SER A 872 -19.81 -17.20 -1.22
N MET A 873 -21.02 -17.38 -0.70
CA MET A 873 -21.61 -18.66 -0.29
C MET A 873 -22.62 -19.06 -1.35
N ASN A 874 -22.21 -19.91 -2.30
CA ASN A 874 -22.89 -20.00 -3.60
C ASN A 874 -22.98 -18.59 -4.24
N GLU A 875 -24.17 -18.12 -4.60
CA GLU A 875 -24.39 -16.77 -5.14
C GLU A 875 -24.35 -15.67 -4.08
N MET A 876 -24.70 -15.97 -2.82
CA MET A 876 -24.86 -14.98 -1.76
C MET A 876 -23.49 -14.39 -1.34
N VAL A 877 -23.29 -13.09 -1.53
CA VAL A 877 -22.09 -12.37 -1.09
C VAL A 877 -22.24 -11.98 0.38
N VAL A 878 -21.39 -12.53 1.24
CA VAL A 878 -21.38 -12.27 2.68
C VAL A 878 -20.15 -11.44 3.06
N GLY A 879 -20.39 -10.29 3.68
CA GLY A 879 -19.36 -9.50 4.38
C GLY A 879 -19.37 -9.82 5.88
N ILE A 880 -18.21 -10.09 6.47
CA ILE A 880 -18.07 -10.47 7.89
C ILE A 880 -16.92 -9.70 8.53
N SER A 881 -17.16 -9.17 9.74
CA SER A 881 -16.13 -8.64 10.64
C SER A 881 -16.44 -9.10 12.08
N SER A 882 -15.41 -9.37 12.90
CA SER A 882 -15.61 -9.64 14.33
C SER A 882 -15.73 -8.37 15.17
N GLN A 883 -15.37 -7.21 14.60
CA GLN A 883 -15.12 -5.98 15.35
C GLN A 883 -16.44 -5.25 15.64
N ASP A 884 -16.71 -4.96 16.92
CA ASP A 884 -17.91 -4.21 17.33
C ASP A 884 -17.79 -2.72 16.94
N VAL A 885 -18.13 -2.44 15.70
CA VAL A 885 -18.20 -1.10 15.10
C VAL A 885 -19.52 -0.41 15.44
N LEU A 886 -20.63 -1.16 15.53
CA LEU A 886 -21.97 -0.59 15.72
C LEU A 886 -22.14 0.01 17.11
N TRP A 887 -21.59 -0.63 18.15
CA TRP A 887 -21.60 -0.07 19.50
C TRP A 887 -20.78 1.22 19.56
N GLN A 888 -19.62 1.27 18.91
CA GLN A 888 -18.75 2.46 18.91
C GLN A 888 -19.37 3.62 18.13
N LEU A 889 -19.91 3.35 16.93
CA LEU A 889 -20.65 4.34 16.15
C LEU A 889 -21.85 4.91 16.92
N ARG A 890 -22.60 4.08 17.68
CA ARG A 890 -23.69 4.57 18.55
C ARG A 890 -23.20 5.60 19.58
N HIS A 891 -22.01 5.37 20.15
CA HIS A 891 -21.50 6.22 21.22
C HIS A 891 -20.86 7.50 20.70
N GLU A 892 -20.29 7.52 19.48
CA GLU A 892 -19.70 8.72 18.89
C GLU A 892 -20.61 9.46 17.88
N GLU A 893 -21.78 8.92 17.47
CA GLU A 893 -22.74 9.59 16.59
C GLU A 893 -23.24 10.94 17.16
N LEU A 894 -23.13 12.00 16.36
CA LEU A 894 -23.73 13.31 16.56
C LEU A 894 -24.91 13.50 15.59
N VAL A 895 -26.12 13.65 16.12
CA VAL A 895 -27.33 13.97 15.34
C VAL A 895 -27.73 15.42 15.57
N GLY A 896 -27.79 16.19 14.48
CA GLY A 896 -28.35 17.54 14.44
C GLY A 896 -29.78 17.53 13.88
N GLY A 897 -30.71 18.22 14.54
CA GLY A 897 -32.11 18.29 14.12
C GLY A 897 -32.83 16.93 14.19
N ARG A 898 -33.74 16.67 13.24
CA ARG A 898 -34.39 15.36 13.08
C ARG A 898 -33.59 14.54 12.05
N PRO A 899 -33.11 13.33 12.36
CA PRO A 899 -32.40 12.51 11.39
C PRO A 899 -33.35 12.03 10.28
N SER A 900 -32.81 11.83 9.08
CA SER A 900 -33.55 11.31 7.91
C SER A 900 -34.18 9.94 8.22
N ASP A 901 -33.37 9.00 8.72
CA ASP A 901 -33.84 7.72 9.25
C ASP A 901 -33.96 7.79 10.78
N PRO A 902 -35.17 7.65 11.36
CA PRO A 902 -35.35 7.66 12.80
C PRO A 902 -34.75 6.42 13.49
N SER A 903 -34.60 5.30 12.77
CA SER A 903 -34.13 4.03 13.32
C SER A 903 -32.61 4.05 13.48
N LEU A 904 -32.15 4.21 14.73
CA LEU A 904 -30.73 4.22 15.11
C LEU A 904 -29.97 3.05 14.47
N LEU A 905 -30.49 1.82 14.59
CA LEU A 905 -29.82 0.62 14.06
C LEU A 905 -29.64 0.71 12.53
N SER A 906 -30.65 1.20 11.79
CA SER A 906 -30.50 1.41 10.34
C SER A 906 -29.50 2.49 9.97
N ARG A 907 -29.39 3.60 10.72
CA ARG A 907 -28.33 4.60 10.49
C ARG A 907 -26.94 3.99 10.69
N LEU A 908 -26.73 3.31 11.81
CA LEU A 908 -25.44 2.69 12.16
C LEU A 908 -25.00 1.69 11.10
N SER A 909 -25.93 0.89 10.55
CA SER A 909 -25.64 -0.02 9.44
C SER A 909 -25.44 0.69 8.11
N ARG A 910 -26.25 1.72 7.79
CA ARG A 910 -26.13 2.51 6.56
C ARG A 910 -24.76 3.19 6.45
N TYR A 911 -24.22 3.72 7.55
CA TYR A 911 -22.87 4.29 7.57
C TYR A 911 -21.79 3.32 7.07
N LEU A 912 -21.89 2.01 7.34
CA LEU A 912 -20.91 1.02 6.86
C LEU A 912 -20.99 0.84 5.33
N LEU A 913 -22.18 0.98 4.75
CA LEU A 913 -22.45 0.87 3.31
C LEU A 913 -22.06 2.15 2.57
N GLU A 914 -22.46 3.33 3.08
CA GLU A 914 -22.07 4.65 2.57
C GLU A 914 -20.55 4.83 2.57
N GLN A 915 -19.90 4.47 3.67
CA GLN A 915 -18.44 4.57 3.83
C GLN A 915 -17.70 3.38 3.24
N ARG A 916 -18.39 2.41 2.65
CA ARG A 916 -17.82 1.27 1.93
C ARG A 916 -16.75 0.51 2.73
N HIS A 917 -16.89 0.40 4.06
CA HIS A 917 -15.81 -0.03 4.95
C HIS A 917 -16.34 -0.63 6.25
N PHE A 918 -15.73 -1.71 6.73
CA PHE A 918 -16.18 -2.45 7.92
C PHE A 918 -15.97 -1.70 9.25
N PHE A 919 -15.03 -0.75 9.31
CA PHE A 919 -14.75 0.06 10.52
C PHE A 919 -14.47 1.54 10.19
N PRO A 920 -15.46 2.34 9.78
CA PRO A 920 -15.20 3.70 9.25
C PRO A 920 -14.94 4.76 10.34
N LEU A 921 -15.13 4.43 11.62
CA LEU A 921 -14.93 5.33 12.76
C LEU A 921 -13.43 5.64 12.95
N PHE A 922 -13.06 6.92 12.95
CA PHE A 922 -11.68 7.36 13.19
C PHE A 922 -11.60 8.72 13.92
N PRO A 923 -10.87 8.82 15.05
CA PRO A 923 -10.26 7.73 15.82
C PRO A 923 -11.31 6.74 16.38
N PRO A 924 -10.92 5.49 16.69
CA PRO A 924 -11.80 4.55 17.40
C PRO A 924 -12.11 5.04 18.83
N THR A 925 -13.19 4.54 19.41
CA THR A 925 -13.64 4.94 20.76
C THR A 925 -12.63 4.55 21.85
N ASP A 926 -12.41 5.45 22.82
CA ASP A 926 -11.46 5.25 23.92
C ASP A 926 -11.74 3.97 24.73
N ARG A 927 -10.68 3.22 25.06
CA ARG A 927 -10.76 1.96 25.83
C ARG A 927 -11.67 2.01 27.07
N PRO A 928 -11.66 3.06 27.93
CA PRO A 928 -12.49 3.11 29.14
C PRO A 928 -13.98 3.41 28.89
N LYS A 929 -14.36 3.84 27.68
CA LYS A 929 -15.77 4.01 27.28
C LYS A 929 -16.40 2.67 26.88
N LEU A 930 -15.61 1.77 26.28
CA LEU A 930 -16.06 0.50 25.72
C LEU A 930 -16.65 -0.46 26.79
N PRO A 931 -17.44 -1.47 26.39
CA PRO A 931 -18.02 -2.46 27.31
C PRO A 931 -16.99 -3.19 28.18
N LYS A 932 -17.27 -3.31 29.49
CA LYS A 932 -16.33 -3.84 30.49
C LYS A 932 -16.06 -5.33 30.33
N THR A 933 -14.78 -5.69 30.33
CA THR A 933 -14.27 -7.06 30.15
C THR A 933 -14.17 -7.88 31.43
N GLY A 934 -13.88 -9.18 31.28
CA GLY A 934 -13.75 -10.15 32.37
C GLY A 934 -12.69 -9.76 33.42
N THR A 935 -11.59 -9.17 32.96
CA THR A 935 -10.38 -8.82 33.70
C THR A 935 -10.61 -7.88 34.90
N GLU A 936 -9.68 -7.89 35.87
CA GLU A 936 -9.76 -7.02 37.06
C GLU A 936 -9.76 -5.52 36.72
N GLU A 937 -8.99 -5.12 35.69
CA GLU A 937 -9.01 -3.75 35.15
C GLU A 937 -10.30 -3.41 34.41
N GLY A 938 -11.04 -4.43 33.95
CA GLY A 938 -12.31 -4.32 33.20
C GLY A 938 -12.23 -3.47 31.92
N THR A 939 -11.03 -3.25 31.39
CA THR A 939 -10.75 -2.24 30.36
C THR A 939 -10.27 -2.92 29.06
N PRO A 940 -11.16 -3.14 28.05
CA PRO A 940 -10.85 -3.89 26.83
C PRO A 940 -9.67 -3.33 26.04
N PRO A 941 -9.01 -4.12 25.17
CA PRO A 941 -7.83 -3.69 24.41
C PRO A 941 -8.11 -2.52 23.44
N GLY A 942 -9.34 -2.41 22.93
CA GLY A 942 -9.76 -1.39 21.97
C GLY A 942 -10.01 -1.96 20.57
N ALA A 943 -10.04 -1.09 19.56
CA ALA A 943 -10.25 -1.49 18.16
C ALA A 943 -8.96 -1.97 17.45
N MET A 944 -7.79 -1.77 18.06
CA MET A 944 -6.48 -2.28 17.60
C MET A 944 -6.16 -2.01 16.10
N LEU A 945 -6.57 -0.86 15.56
CA LEU A 945 -6.43 -0.54 14.13
C LEU A 945 -4.96 -0.28 13.72
N ASP A 946 -4.46 -0.94 12.67
CA ASP A 946 -3.27 -0.46 11.94
C ASP A 946 -3.71 0.44 10.78
N ILE A 947 -3.51 1.74 10.95
CA ILE A 947 -3.94 2.77 10.00
C ILE A 947 -3.28 2.58 8.62
N SER A 948 -2.08 1.99 8.57
CA SER A 948 -1.34 1.72 7.32
C SER A 948 -2.02 0.65 6.44
N TYR A 949 -2.94 -0.14 7.01
CA TYR A 949 -3.59 -1.28 6.34
C TYR A 949 -5.13 -1.19 6.34
N LEU A 950 -5.73 -0.08 6.80
CA LEU A 950 -7.19 0.12 6.79
C LEU A 950 -7.85 -0.11 5.42
N LYS A 951 -7.14 0.12 4.30
CA LYS A 951 -7.66 -0.18 2.96
C LYS A 951 -8.00 -1.66 2.73
N LEU A 952 -7.50 -2.58 3.56
CA LEU A 952 -7.90 -3.99 3.56
C LEU A 952 -9.23 -4.25 4.29
N GLY A 953 -9.79 -3.24 4.96
CA GLY A 953 -11.11 -3.23 5.59
C GLY A 953 -12.24 -2.65 4.72
N GLU A 954 -11.99 -2.38 3.44
CA GLU A 954 -12.99 -1.86 2.49
C GLU A 954 -13.91 -2.98 1.92
N LEU A 955 -15.16 -2.62 1.60
CA LEU A 955 -16.12 -3.51 0.94
C LEU A 955 -15.72 -3.67 -0.53
N VAL A 956 -15.44 -4.90 -0.95
CA VAL A 956 -14.79 -5.19 -2.23
C VAL A 956 -15.82 -5.25 -3.37
N ASN A 957 -15.71 -4.30 -4.31
CA ASN A 957 -16.42 -4.19 -5.60
C ASN A 957 -17.95 -4.00 -5.57
N VAL A 958 -18.67 -4.63 -4.64
CA VAL A 958 -20.13 -4.65 -4.55
C VAL A 958 -20.61 -4.42 -3.11
N ARG A 959 -21.88 -4.00 -2.96
CA ARG A 959 -22.60 -4.23 -1.70
C ARG A 959 -22.69 -5.75 -1.47
N PRO A 960 -22.37 -6.27 -0.28
CA PRO A 960 -22.68 -7.66 0.05
C PRO A 960 -24.21 -7.84 0.09
N ASP A 961 -24.67 -9.07 -0.14
CA ASP A 961 -26.07 -9.46 0.09
C ASP A 961 -26.39 -9.51 1.59
N VAL A 962 -25.43 -10.00 2.39
CA VAL A 962 -25.54 -10.13 3.85
C VAL A 962 -24.33 -9.50 4.52
N LEU A 963 -24.55 -8.62 5.51
CA LEU A 963 -23.49 -8.01 6.32
C LEU A 963 -23.61 -8.44 7.78
N ILE A 964 -22.58 -9.11 8.28
CA ILE A 964 -22.54 -9.69 9.62
C ILE A 964 -21.61 -8.85 10.49
N VAL A 965 -22.21 -8.21 11.49
CA VAL A 965 -21.58 -7.21 12.36
C VAL A 965 -22.01 -7.42 13.81
N PRO A 966 -21.31 -8.32 14.54
CA PRO A 966 -21.60 -8.65 15.93
C PRO A 966 -21.40 -7.44 16.84
N SER A 967 -22.28 -7.28 17.83
CA SER A 967 -22.25 -6.12 18.72
C SER A 967 -22.84 -6.38 20.10
N PHE A 968 -22.36 -5.63 21.10
CA PHE A 968 -22.99 -5.49 22.42
C PHE A 968 -24.34 -4.75 22.38
N LEU A 969 -24.73 -4.18 21.24
CA LEU A 969 -26.11 -3.77 21.01
C LEU A 969 -27.07 -4.98 21.07
N PRO A 970 -28.37 -4.78 21.34
CA PRO A 970 -29.37 -5.84 21.20
C PRO A 970 -29.23 -6.53 19.83
N PRO A 971 -29.36 -7.86 19.75
CA PRO A 971 -29.28 -8.59 18.49
C PRO A 971 -30.47 -8.19 17.59
N PHE A 972 -30.24 -8.07 16.29
CA PHE A 972 -31.24 -7.64 15.31
C PHE A 972 -30.92 -8.15 13.90
N ALA A 973 -31.94 -8.34 13.07
CA ALA A 973 -31.84 -8.67 11.65
C ALA A 973 -32.68 -7.69 10.84
N LYS A 974 -32.05 -6.91 9.96
CA LYS A 974 -32.75 -5.82 9.24
C LYS A 974 -32.21 -5.56 7.85
N VAL A 975 -33.11 -5.35 6.89
CA VAL A 975 -32.74 -4.89 5.54
C VAL A 975 -32.43 -3.40 5.56
N VAL A 976 -31.27 -3.02 5.02
CA VAL A 976 -30.82 -1.62 4.86
C VAL A 976 -30.16 -1.50 3.49
N GLU A 977 -30.68 -0.63 2.62
CA GLU A 977 -30.16 -0.42 1.25
C GLU A 977 -29.95 -1.72 0.45
N SER A 978 -30.95 -2.58 0.40
CA SER A 978 -30.92 -3.93 -0.20
C SER A 978 -29.92 -4.93 0.41
N VAL A 979 -29.25 -4.59 1.52
CA VAL A 979 -28.37 -5.51 2.26
C VAL A 979 -29.09 -6.04 3.49
N LEU A 980 -29.00 -7.35 3.73
CA LEU A 980 -29.46 -7.99 4.95
C LEU A 980 -28.40 -7.84 6.04
N ILE A 981 -28.63 -6.94 7.00
CA ILE A 981 -27.73 -6.73 8.14
C ILE A 981 -28.13 -7.69 9.28
N ILE A 982 -27.15 -8.39 9.86
CA ILE A 982 -27.36 -9.31 10.98
C ILE A 982 -26.36 -8.98 12.10
N ASN A 983 -26.88 -8.58 13.27
CA ASN A 983 -26.20 -8.70 14.55
C ASN A 983 -26.75 -9.94 15.28
N PRO A 984 -26.02 -11.08 15.32
CA PRO A 984 -26.47 -12.27 16.06
C PRO A 984 -26.46 -12.06 17.58
N GLY A 985 -25.81 -11.00 18.07
CA GLY A 985 -25.38 -10.86 19.45
C GLY A 985 -24.22 -11.81 19.77
N TYR A 986 -23.76 -11.78 21.02
CA TYR A 986 -22.78 -12.74 21.51
C TYR A 986 -23.45 -13.99 22.06
N LEU A 987 -22.84 -15.15 21.82
CA LEU A 987 -23.36 -16.47 22.19
C LEU A 987 -23.31 -16.70 23.70
N SER A 988 -22.23 -16.26 24.35
CA SER A 988 -22.14 -16.12 25.79
C SER A 988 -22.20 -14.64 26.19
N LYS A 989 -22.91 -14.35 27.27
CA LYS A 989 -22.77 -13.11 28.03
C LYS A 989 -22.06 -13.47 29.33
N ARG A 990 -21.30 -12.52 29.88
CA ARG A 990 -20.41 -12.69 31.05
C ARG A 990 -20.90 -13.65 32.14
N ARG A 991 -22.20 -13.63 32.49
CA ARG A 991 -22.81 -14.54 33.49
C ARG A 991 -24.18 -15.06 33.04
N GLY A 992 -24.31 -15.50 31.79
CA GLY A 992 -25.55 -16.11 31.30
C GLY A 992 -25.66 -16.23 29.78
N ALA A 993 -26.73 -16.89 29.34
CA ALA A 993 -26.93 -17.23 27.92
C ALA A 993 -27.08 -16.00 26.99
N GLY A 994 -26.45 -16.12 25.83
CA GLY A 994 -26.47 -15.15 24.75
C GLY A 994 -27.51 -15.45 23.67
N THR A 995 -27.17 -15.17 22.43
CA THR A 995 -27.98 -15.43 21.24
C THR A 995 -27.13 -15.85 20.05
N TYR A 996 -27.77 -16.48 19.07
CA TYR A 996 -27.23 -16.71 17.72
C TYR A 996 -28.32 -16.38 16.69
N ALA A 997 -27.93 -16.25 15.41
CA ALA A 997 -28.88 -16.09 14.31
C ALA A 997 -28.88 -17.33 13.40
N ARG A 998 -30.07 -17.73 12.95
CA ARG A 998 -30.31 -18.79 11.96
C ARG A 998 -30.87 -18.14 10.69
N LEU A 999 -30.11 -18.20 9.61
CA LEU A 999 -30.52 -17.77 8.27
C LEU A 999 -31.07 -18.97 7.50
N THR A 1000 -32.27 -18.81 6.95
CA THR A 1000 -32.87 -19.74 5.98
C THR A 1000 -32.92 -19.05 4.62
N LEU A 1001 -32.07 -19.49 3.69
CA LEU A 1001 -31.99 -18.92 2.35
C LEU A 1001 -32.71 -19.82 1.34
N PHE A 1002 -33.83 -19.35 0.81
CA PHE A 1002 -34.59 -20.02 -0.24
C PHE A 1002 -33.87 -19.90 -1.60
N PRO A 1003 -34.05 -20.87 -2.52
CA PRO A 1003 -33.35 -20.88 -3.80
C PRO A 1003 -33.65 -19.64 -4.67
N PRO A 1004 -32.73 -19.21 -5.55
CA PRO A 1004 -33.02 -18.17 -6.52
C PRO A 1004 -34.08 -18.66 -7.53
N LYS A 1005 -34.99 -17.76 -7.88
CA LYS A 1005 -35.92 -17.94 -9.00
C LYS A 1005 -35.21 -17.54 -10.28
N VAL A 1006 -35.26 -18.40 -11.30
CA VAL A 1006 -34.64 -18.16 -12.60
C VAL A 1006 -35.74 -18.15 -13.66
N GLU A 1007 -36.08 -16.97 -14.17
CA GLU A 1007 -37.06 -16.86 -15.25
C GLU A 1007 -36.45 -17.36 -16.57
N ALA A 1008 -37.15 -18.25 -17.28
CA ALA A 1008 -36.71 -18.84 -18.54
C ALA A 1008 -36.87 -17.85 -19.73
N GLY A 1009 -36.21 -16.69 -19.65
CA GLY A 1009 -36.62 -15.45 -20.33
C GLY A 1009 -35.51 -14.61 -20.98
N HIS A 1010 -34.53 -15.22 -21.66
CA HIS A 1010 -33.74 -14.58 -22.72
C HIS A 1010 -33.06 -13.21 -22.42
N SER A 1011 -32.08 -13.19 -21.51
CA SER A 1011 -30.91 -12.29 -21.67
C SER A 1011 -29.68 -12.82 -20.93
N GLU A 1012 -28.49 -12.41 -21.34
CA GLU A 1012 -27.24 -12.62 -20.58
C GLU A 1012 -27.01 -11.55 -19.50
N ALA A 1013 -28.01 -10.69 -19.22
CA ALA A 1013 -27.87 -9.62 -18.24
C ALA A 1013 -27.65 -10.17 -16.82
N MET A 1014 -26.89 -9.43 -16.02
CA MET A 1014 -26.62 -9.78 -14.63
C MET A 1014 -27.89 -9.63 -13.79
N VAL A 1015 -28.28 -10.71 -13.12
CA VAL A 1015 -29.47 -10.78 -12.25
C VAL A 1015 -29.04 -10.55 -10.80
N SER A 1016 -29.63 -9.53 -10.16
CA SER A 1016 -29.45 -9.24 -8.73
C SER A 1016 -29.89 -10.43 -7.88
N HIS A 1017 -29.13 -10.80 -6.85
CA HIS A 1017 -29.37 -12.05 -6.12
C HIS A 1017 -30.65 -12.06 -5.27
N GLY A 1018 -31.21 -10.88 -4.96
CA GLY A 1018 -32.49 -10.72 -4.23
C GLY A 1018 -32.51 -11.33 -2.83
N VAL A 1019 -31.35 -11.57 -2.21
CA VAL A 1019 -31.22 -12.39 -0.99
C VAL A 1019 -32.12 -11.89 0.14
N PHE A 1020 -32.21 -10.58 0.36
CA PHE A 1020 -33.02 -9.97 1.41
C PHE A 1020 -34.55 -10.21 1.27
N GLU A 1021 -35.04 -10.63 0.11
CA GLU A 1021 -36.44 -10.96 -0.16
C GLU A 1021 -36.73 -12.46 0.06
N ARG A 1022 -35.71 -13.31 -0.07
CA ARG A 1022 -35.79 -14.79 0.01
C ARG A 1022 -35.01 -15.38 1.18
N ALA A 1023 -34.74 -14.57 2.19
CA ALA A 1023 -34.02 -14.93 3.40
C ALA A 1023 -34.91 -14.71 4.65
N ARG A 1024 -35.25 -15.78 5.36
CA ARG A 1024 -35.84 -15.73 6.70
C ARG A 1024 -34.69 -15.72 7.71
N VAL A 1025 -34.70 -14.81 8.69
CA VAL A 1025 -33.69 -14.79 9.77
C VAL A 1025 -34.38 -14.91 11.10
N GLU A 1026 -33.99 -15.89 11.90
CA GLU A 1026 -34.45 -16.10 13.27
C GLU A 1026 -33.29 -15.82 14.24
N ILE A 1027 -33.46 -14.88 15.17
CA ILE A 1027 -32.50 -14.67 16.26
C ILE A 1027 -33.00 -15.45 17.47
N LYS A 1028 -32.17 -16.35 18.00
CA LYS A 1028 -32.60 -17.34 19.00
C LYS A 1028 -31.69 -17.32 20.21
N LYS A 1029 -32.27 -17.53 21.40
CA LYS A 1029 -31.50 -17.81 22.62
C LYS A 1029 -30.81 -19.15 22.49
N ILE A 1030 -29.59 -19.25 22.98
CA ILE A 1030 -28.85 -20.51 23.10
C ILE A 1030 -29.17 -21.21 24.42
#